data_AF-A0A7Y5F2K1-F1
#
_entry.id   AF-A0A7Y5F2K1-F1
#
_cell.length_a   1.000
_cell.length_b   1.000
_cell.length_c   1.000
_cell.angle_alpha   90.00
_cell.angle_beta   90.00
_cell.angle_gamma   90.00
#
_symmetry.space_group_name_H-M   'P 1'
#
loop_
_entity.id
_entity.type
_entity.pdbx_description
1 polymer ?
#
loop_
_entity_poly.entity_id
_entity_poly.type
_entity_poly.pdbx_seq_one_letter_code
_entity_poly.pdbx_strand_id
1 'polypeptide(L)'
;MATWPYLGDFSGWEWVRESLGFLGQPVRILRAYPRVQIRTDLIAGLSIAAVLLPQSIAYALLAELPPQYGLYTAICAAIVGALWGSSPYLHSGPTNTLSLLVLSALIPLVEPGSPQFLTAAGLMAVMVGVAQLAMGVARLGVLVNFVSDSVIVGFTAGAGVLIAANQLRHLFGIPLPSAPEFYVTIWELIRHLVQTHWPSLFLGLGTILVVSFLKLKRPRWPAALIGLVGASLLVAFLHLERLGVAVLGEIPRTLPKIAPLPLFNLTLIGKLSTGSLAVALIGLIQTLSIARTFAVQTGQNLDSNQEFIGQGVTNLVAGFLSGYASSGSFMLSAVKHDNRGRTHISSVFSGVWVLVAVLLFAPWAVYLPKAALAGVLIVTSYGMVDRKEMKRIWRSSLGDSAIMVTTLLATMFLPLEFAVLAGVMISFVRFIVKTSMPAVYSVVPSEDYRHLVPNVGQTACPQLAVMTISGPLYFGATNHIETTVRHAFATHPEEKLLLLRLHLIDHCDVSGIHMLESIVQHYRKNHGDVFIAGARANLMERIRLSGFYQWLGEDHFLARDEAIGHLFYHVLDPAICVYQCPYRIFAECQALPKYEYASPLPSMMFLEHEVQSWQPSELKWFMEQEGLIPKLHIVDVREPPEFEQGHISDANLIPMRLIPYQLQHLSKDDAIVLVCRSGRRSRLAAGILQDRGFTHVFNLEGGMLAWEAAGFPMVKVWESG
;
A
#
# COMPACT_ATOMS: atom_id res chain seq x y z
N MET A 1 -22.02 -17.02 10.24
CA MET A 1 -22.12 -15.57 9.99
C MET A 1 -20.86 -14.93 10.53
N ALA A 2 -19.90 -14.63 9.66
CA ALA A 2 -18.57 -14.15 10.05
C ALA A 2 -18.57 -12.61 10.02
N THR A 3 -18.39 -12.00 11.19
CA THR A 3 -18.24 -10.55 11.38
C THR A 3 -16.88 -10.11 10.85
N TRP A 4 -16.87 -9.38 9.74
CA TRP A 4 -15.67 -8.71 9.22
C TRP A 4 -15.29 -7.56 10.18
N PRO A 5 -14.12 -7.57 10.84
CA PRO A 5 -13.80 -6.57 11.86
C PRO A 5 -13.55 -5.15 11.32
N TYR A 6 -13.58 -4.94 9.99
CA TYR A 6 -13.49 -3.62 9.36
C TYR A 6 -14.81 -3.09 8.79
N LEU A 7 -15.84 -3.94 8.76
CA LEU A 7 -17.22 -3.54 8.51
C LEU A 7 -17.96 -3.91 9.78
N GLY A 8 -17.90 -3.01 10.77
CA GLY A 8 -18.62 -3.16 12.03
C GLY A 8 -20.05 -3.61 11.77
N ASP A 9 -20.59 -4.39 12.70
CA ASP A 9 -21.96 -4.88 12.72
C ASP A 9 -22.91 -3.69 12.86
N PHE A 10 -23.06 -2.93 11.76
CA PHE A 10 -23.90 -1.75 11.70
C PHE A 10 -25.34 -2.25 11.69
N SER A 11 -25.93 -2.34 12.88
CA SER A 11 -27.38 -2.25 12.98
C SER A 11 -27.81 -1.04 12.14
N GLY A 12 -28.84 -1.18 11.30
CA GLY A 12 -29.27 -0.09 10.40
C GLY A 12 -29.53 1.22 11.14
N TRP A 13 -29.79 1.15 12.45
CA TRP A 13 -29.97 2.28 13.35
C TRP A 13 -28.67 3.04 13.70
N GLU A 14 -27.55 2.36 13.90
CA GLU A 14 -26.26 3.03 14.11
C GLU A 14 -25.77 3.72 12.84
N TRP A 15 -25.99 3.10 11.67
CA TRP A 15 -25.69 3.72 10.39
C TRP A 15 -26.50 5.01 10.17
N VAL A 16 -27.82 4.98 10.41
CA VAL A 16 -28.68 6.18 10.32
C VAL A 16 -28.25 7.26 11.31
N ARG A 17 -27.91 6.88 12.56
CA ARG A 17 -27.49 7.84 13.58
C ARG A 17 -26.15 8.50 13.24
N GLU A 18 -25.17 7.74 12.76
CA GLU A 18 -23.89 8.31 12.28
C GLU A 18 -24.11 9.20 11.05
N SER A 19 -24.96 8.77 10.11
CA SER A 19 -25.29 9.57 8.91
C SER A 19 -26.01 10.89 9.25
N LEU A 20 -26.90 10.89 10.24
CA LEU A 20 -27.52 12.12 10.76
C LEU A 20 -26.51 12.99 11.54
N GLY A 21 -25.47 12.39 12.11
CA GLY A 21 -24.38 13.10 12.77
C GLY A 21 -23.67 14.11 11.87
N PHE A 22 -23.57 13.82 10.57
CA PHE A 22 -22.95 14.72 9.59
C PHE A 22 -23.71 16.05 9.40
N LEU A 23 -25.03 16.07 9.65
CA LEU A 23 -25.86 17.28 9.57
C LEU A 23 -25.71 18.19 10.81
N GLY A 24 -25.22 17.65 11.94
CA GLY A 24 -24.97 18.41 13.17
C GLY A 24 -23.68 19.25 13.15
N GLN A 25 -22.88 19.15 12.08
CA GLN A 25 -21.58 19.81 11.95
C GLN A 25 -21.61 21.34 12.15
N PRO A 26 -22.56 22.12 11.59
CA PRO A 26 -22.61 23.57 11.79
C PRO A 26 -22.79 23.94 13.28
N VAL A 27 -23.65 23.21 13.99
CA VAL A 27 -23.91 23.44 15.42
C VAL A 27 -22.66 23.15 16.24
N ARG A 28 -21.94 22.07 15.91
CA ARG A 28 -20.66 21.72 16.55
C ARG A 28 -19.60 22.81 16.35
N ILE A 29 -19.45 23.30 15.11
CA ILE A 29 -18.50 24.36 14.77
C ILE A 29 -18.82 25.65 15.53
N LEU A 30 -20.10 26.08 15.51
CA LEU A 30 -20.51 27.32 16.18
C LEU A 30 -20.39 27.25 17.71
N ARG A 31 -20.68 26.09 18.32
CA ARG A 31 -20.53 25.90 19.77
C ARG A 31 -19.07 25.82 20.22
N ALA A 32 -18.21 25.19 19.43
CA ALA A 32 -16.79 25.04 19.74
C ALA A 32 -15.95 26.28 19.38
N TYR A 33 -16.57 27.34 18.86
CA TYR A 33 -15.85 28.49 18.32
C TYR A 33 -15.20 29.37 19.41
N PRO A 34 -13.86 29.49 19.45
CA PRO A 34 -13.19 30.32 20.43
C PRO A 34 -13.31 31.80 20.08
N ARG A 35 -13.95 32.60 20.94
CA ARG A 35 -14.17 34.05 20.75
C ARG A 35 -12.88 34.84 20.49
N VAL A 36 -11.74 34.36 20.98
CA VAL A 36 -10.42 34.98 20.77
C VAL A 36 -10.04 35.02 19.28
N GLN A 37 -10.55 34.10 18.46
CA GLN A 37 -10.20 34.00 17.03
C GLN A 37 -11.08 34.87 16.10
N ILE A 38 -12.09 35.57 16.64
CA ILE A 38 -12.99 36.44 15.83
C ILE A 38 -12.21 37.45 14.99
N ARG A 39 -11.26 38.17 15.61
CA ARG A 39 -10.49 39.20 14.90
C ARG A 39 -9.62 38.61 13.79
N THR A 40 -8.96 37.49 14.06
CA THR A 40 -8.09 36.83 13.07
C THR A 40 -8.90 36.25 11.92
N ASP A 41 -10.04 35.64 12.20
CA ASP A 41 -10.91 35.04 11.17
C ASP A 41 -11.60 36.10 10.32
N LEU A 42 -11.96 37.25 10.89
CA LEU A 42 -12.58 38.36 10.18
C LEU A 42 -11.60 39.03 9.20
N ILE A 43 -10.33 39.19 9.60
CA ILE A 43 -9.24 39.69 8.73
C ILE A 43 -8.86 38.66 7.66
N ALA A 44 -8.75 37.38 8.04
CA ALA A 44 -8.49 36.31 7.09
C ALA A 44 -9.63 36.22 6.05
N GLY A 45 -10.89 36.27 6.50
CA GLY A 45 -12.06 36.29 5.64
C GLY A 45 -12.06 37.47 4.66
N LEU A 46 -11.71 38.67 5.12
CA LEU A 46 -11.59 39.85 4.25
C LEU A 46 -10.48 39.68 3.20
N SER A 47 -9.34 39.14 3.61
CA SER A 47 -8.20 38.88 2.71
C SER A 47 -8.54 37.84 1.64
N ILE A 48 -9.28 36.79 2.02
CA ILE A 48 -9.79 35.77 1.08
C ILE A 48 -10.82 36.40 0.14
N ALA A 49 -11.77 37.19 0.66
CA ALA A 49 -12.82 37.82 -0.13
C ALA A 49 -12.26 38.73 -1.24
N ALA A 50 -11.17 39.45 -0.93
CA ALA A 50 -10.48 40.32 -1.89
C ALA A 50 -9.92 39.57 -3.12
N VAL A 51 -9.60 38.29 -2.95
CA VAL A 51 -9.14 37.40 -4.02
C VAL A 51 -10.30 36.62 -4.66
N LEU A 52 -11.24 36.14 -3.83
CA LEU A 52 -12.40 35.36 -4.24
C LEU A 52 -13.32 36.14 -5.17
N LEU A 53 -13.56 37.42 -4.89
CA LEU A 53 -14.45 38.25 -5.69
C LEU A 53 -14.04 38.33 -7.17
N PRO A 54 -12.82 38.79 -7.54
CA PRO A 54 -12.42 38.89 -8.95
C PRO A 54 -12.34 37.52 -9.63
N GLN A 55 -11.86 36.52 -8.89
CA GLN A 55 -11.68 35.16 -9.39
C GLN A 55 -13.02 34.51 -9.74
N SER A 56 -14.05 34.71 -8.91
CA SER A 56 -15.38 34.15 -9.14
C SER A 56 -16.05 34.68 -10.41
N ILE A 57 -15.86 35.97 -10.73
CA ILE A 57 -16.35 36.59 -11.96
C ILE A 57 -15.63 35.99 -13.17
N ALA A 58 -14.30 35.92 -13.13
CA ALA A 58 -13.51 35.37 -14.22
C ALA A 58 -13.90 33.91 -14.53
N TYR A 59 -14.12 33.11 -13.49
CA TYR A 59 -14.49 31.70 -13.65
C TYR A 59 -15.93 31.49 -14.10
N ALA A 60 -16.86 32.37 -13.77
CA ALA A 60 -18.19 32.33 -14.37
C ALA A 60 -18.14 32.60 -15.87
N LEU A 61 -17.34 33.58 -16.29
CA LEU A 61 -17.16 33.90 -17.71
C LEU A 61 -16.50 32.75 -18.49
N LEU A 62 -15.57 32.01 -17.87
CA LEU A 62 -15.01 30.79 -18.45
C LEU A 62 -16.04 29.67 -18.60
N ALA A 63 -17.09 29.67 -17.78
CA ALA A 63 -18.20 28.73 -17.92
C ALA A 63 -19.27 29.24 -18.90
N GLU A 64 -19.02 30.34 -19.62
CA GLU A 64 -20.00 31.09 -20.43
C GLU A 64 -21.27 31.47 -19.63
N LEU A 65 -21.09 31.69 -18.32
CA LEU A 65 -22.14 32.13 -17.42
C LEU A 65 -21.99 33.62 -17.08
N PRO A 66 -23.11 34.31 -16.80
CA PRO A 66 -23.10 35.68 -16.32
C PRO A 66 -22.27 35.82 -15.02
N PRO A 67 -21.58 36.96 -14.81
CA PRO A 67 -20.78 37.20 -13.60
C PRO A 67 -21.50 36.95 -12.27
N GLN A 68 -22.83 37.14 -12.23
CA GLN A 68 -23.63 36.92 -11.02
C GLN A 68 -23.56 35.45 -10.56
N TYR A 69 -23.54 34.49 -11.48
CA TYR A 69 -23.46 33.06 -11.15
C TYR A 69 -22.16 32.74 -10.40
N GLY A 70 -21.05 33.39 -10.77
CA GLY A 70 -19.77 33.30 -10.07
C GLY A 70 -19.85 33.81 -8.64
N LEU A 71 -20.39 35.01 -8.47
CA LEU A 71 -20.53 35.66 -7.16
C LEU A 71 -21.45 34.86 -6.23
N TYR A 72 -22.58 34.36 -6.74
CA TYR A 72 -23.51 33.55 -5.94
C TYR A 72 -22.88 32.24 -5.52
N THR A 73 -22.18 31.56 -6.44
CA THR A 73 -21.41 30.35 -6.14
C THR A 73 -20.35 30.62 -5.08
N ALA A 74 -19.60 31.72 -5.19
CA ALA A 74 -18.59 32.11 -4.22
C ALA A 74 -19.17 32.34 -2.81
N ILE A 75 -20.29 33.06 -2.70
CA ILE A 75 -20.94 33.33 -1.41
C ILE A 75 -21.44 32.02 -0.79
N CYS A 76 -22.17 31.22 -1.57
CA CYS A 76 -22.79 29.98 -1.08
C CYS A 76 -21.71 28.95 -0.69
N ALA A 77 -20.72 28.73 -1.56
CA ALA A 77 -19.68 27.73 -1.32
C ALA A 77 -18.77 28.10 -0.14
N ALA A 78 -18.43 29.39 0.01
CA ALA A 78 -17.64 29.85 1.14
C ALA A 78 -18.34 29.60 2.49
N ILE A 79 -19.66 29.83 2.56
CA ILE A 79 -20.45 29.70 3.79
C ILE A 79 -20.80 28.23 4.06
N VAL A 80 -21.45 27.57 3.09
CA VAL A 80 -21.96 26.21 3.25
C VAL A 80 -20.81 25.21 3.34
N GLY A 81 -19.79 25.34 2.49
CA GLY A 81 -18.64 24.45 2.50
C GLY A 81 -17.86 24.52 3.81
N ALA A 82 -17.80 25.71 4.43
CA ALA A 82 -17.16 25.86 5.73
C ALA A 82 -17.97 25.22 6.87
N LEU A 83 -19.30 25.33 6.83
CA LEU A 83 -20.19 24.87 7.90
C LEU A 83 -20.46 23.35 7.86
N TRP A 84 -20.45 22.74 6.68
CA TRP A 84 -20.65 21.29 6.52
C TRP A 84 -19.37 20.52 6.16
N GLY A 85 -18.28 21.19 5.79
CA GLY A 85 -16.99 20.55 5.52
C GLY A 85 -16.29 20.06 6.80
N SER A 86 -15.30 19.18 6.60
CA SER A 86 -14.44 18.70 7.69
C SER A 86 -13.25 19.62 7.93
N SER A 87 -12.65 20.17 6.87
CA SER A 87 -11.38 20.89 6.97
C SER A 87 -11.57 22.36 7.36
N PRO A 88 -11.08 22.82 8.54
CA PRO A 88 -11.06 24.23 8.87
C PRO A 88 -10.13 25.07 7.99
N TYR A 89 -9.23 24.50 7.18
CA TYR A 89 -8.34 25.28 6.28
C TYR A 89 -8.82 25.33 4.83
N LEU A 90 -9.65 24.37 4.42
CA LEU A 90 -10.17 24.34 3.08
C LEU A 90 -11.15 25.51 2.86
N HIS A 91 -11.06 26.11 1.69
CA HIS A 91 -11.99 27.12 1.22
C HIS A 91 -12.62 26.67 -0.10
N SER A 92 -13.94 26.65 -0.15
CA SER A 92 -14.73 26.19 -1.31
C SER A 92 -15.24 27.38 -2.12
N GLY A 93 -15.24 27.26 -3.44
CA GLY A 93 -15.65 28.32 -4.35
C GLY A 93 -15.64 27.87 -5.80
N PRO A 94 -15.99 28.76 -6.75
CA PRO A 94 -15.81 28.46 -8.16
C PRO A 94 -14.32 28.25 -8.47
N THR A 95 -14.02 27.31 -9.35
CA THR A 95 -12.66 26.97 -9.75
C THR A 95 -12.56 26.85 -11.26
N ASN A 96 -11.38 27.20 -11.81
CA ASN A 96 -11.12 27.17 -13.25
C ASN A 96 -11.49 25.83 -13.88
N THR A 97 -11.05 24.73 -13.27
CA THR A 97 -11.29 23.37 -13.75
C THR A 97 -12.78 23.05 -13.82
N LEU A 98 -13.55 23.27 -12.75
CA LEU A 98 -14.97 22.97 -12.76
C LEU A 98 -15.75 23.90 -13.69
N SER A 99 -15.38 25.17 -13.81
CA SER A 99 -16.01 26.09 -14.77
C SER A 99 -15.89 25.58 -16.21
N LEU A 100 -14.68 25.14 -16.62
CA LEU A 100 -14.46 24.57 -17.95
C LEU A 100 -15.17 23.22 -18.13
N LEU A 101 -15.22 22.38 -17.09
CA LEU A 101 -15.95 21.11 -17.16
C LEU A 101 -17.45 21.31 -17.28
N VAL A 102 -18.03 22.24 -16.51
CA VAL A 102 -19.44 22.63 -16.63
C VAL A 102 -19.72 23.13 -18.04
N LEU A 103 -18.88 24.00 -18.59
CA LEU A 103 -19.00 24.46 -19.97
C LEU A 103 -18.98 23.29 -20.96
N SER A 104 -17.94 22.45 -20.89
CA SER A 104 -17.73 21.33 -21.81
C SER A 104 -18.87 20.30 -21.76
N ALA A 105 -19.51 20.14 -20.60
CA ALA A 105 -20.63 19.23 -20.42
C ALA A 105 -21.97 19.84 -20.88
N LEU A 106 -22.09 21.18 -20.91
CA LEU A 106 -23.31 21.88 -21.31
C LEU A 106 -23.35 22.22 -22.80
N ILE A 107 -22.24 22.64 -23.41
CA ILE A 107 -22.17 23.06 -24.83
C ILE A 107 -22.82 22.04 -25.78
N PRO A 108 -22.59 20.71 -25.65
CA PRO A 108 -23.19 19.74 -26.58
C PRO A 108 -24.72 19.61 -26.44
N LEU A 109 -25.30 20.17 -25.39
CA LEU A 109 -26.70 19.94 -24.99
C LEU A 109 -27.55 21.21 -25.10
N VAL A 110 -26.98 22.37 -24.81
CA VAL A 110 -27.69 23.64 -24.70
C VAL A 110 -26.82 24.78 -25.24
N GLU A 111 -27.43 25.68 -26.00
CA GLU A 111 -26.74 26.85 -26.57
C GLU A 111 -26.28 27.82 -25.47
N PRO A 112 -24.99 28.22 -25.45
CA PRO A 112 -24.47 29.20 -24.51
C PRO A 112 -25.24 30.51 -24.48
N GLY A 113 -25.35 31.10 -23.28
CA GLY A 113 -26.07 32.37 -23.07
C GLY A 113 -27.60 32.28 -23.08
N SER A 114 -28.19 31.14 -23.47
CA SER A 114 -29.63 30.93 -23.40
C SER A 114 -30.14 30.81 -21.95
N PRO A 115 -31.40 31.17 -21.64
CA PRO A 115 -31.98 30.93 -20.31
C PRO A 115 -31.96 29.45 -19.87
N GLN A 116 -32.04 28.54 -20.84
CA GLN A 116 -31.93 27.10 -20.63
C GLN A 116 -30.51 26.71 -20.20
N PHE A 117 -29.47 27.35 -20.74
CA PHE A 117 -28.09 27.09 -20.36
C PHE A 117 -27.84 27.43 -18.89
N LEU A 118 -28.36 28.58 -18.46
CA LEU A 118 -28.25 29.04 -17.07
C LEU A 118 -28.92 28.09 -16.08
N THR A 119 -30.15 27.65 -16.38
CA THR A 119 -30.90 26.73 -15.53
C THR A 119 -30.34 25.30 -15.59
N ALA A 120 -29.75 24.88 -16.71
CA ALA A 120 -29.03 23.62 -16.84
C ALA A 120 -27.73 23.60 -16.01
N ALA A 121 -26.99 24.71 -15.94
CA ALA A 121 -25.81 24.83 -15.07
C ALA A 121 -26.18 24.70 -13.58
N GLY A 122 -27.26 25.34 -13.15
CA GLY A 122 -27.79 25.20 -11.80
C GLY A 122 -28.28 23.78 -11.50
N LEU A 123 -28.98 23.14 -12.45
CA LEU A 123 -29.43 21.75 -12.32
C LEU A 123 -28.23 20.77 -12.23
N MET A 124 -27.21 20.97 -13.06
CA MET A 124 -25.96 20.20 -12.99
C MET A 124 -25.31 20.34 -11.61
N ALA A 125 -25.26 21.54 -11.03
CA ALA A 125 -24.74 21.75 -9.68
C ALA A 125 -25.52 20.96 -8.61
N VAL A 126 -26.85 20.92 -8.72
CA VAL A 126 -27.68 20.08 -7.84
C VAL A 126 -27.37 18.59 -8.03
N MET A 127 -27.25 18.11 -9.27
CA MET A 127 -26.92 16.71 -9.57
C MET A 127 -25.53 16.33 -9.04
N VAL A 128 -24.55 17.23 -9.21
CA VAL A 128 -23.21 17.10 -8.62
C VAL A 128 -23.31 17.00 -7.10
N GLY A 129 -24.09 17.89 -6.47
CA GLY A 129 -24.29 17.91 -5.03
C GLY A 129 -24.90 16.60 -4.50
N VAL A 130 -25.91 16.07 -5.17
CA VAL A 130 -26.55 14.78 -4.85
C VAL A 130 -25.55 13.62 -4.97
N ALA A 131 -24.77 13.58 -6.05
CA ALA A 131 -23.76 12.53 -6.25
C ALA A 131 -22.69 12.57 -5.15
N GLN A 132 -22.18 13.75 -4.80
CA GLN A 132 -21.17 13.93 -3.74
C GLN A 132 -21.72 13.57 -2.36
N LEU A 133 -22.97 13.96 -2.06
CA LEU A 133 -23.65 13.58 -0.83
C LEU A 133 -23.81 12.05 -0.74
N ALA A 134 -24.23 11.40 -1.82
CA ALA A 134 -24.37 9.95 -1.88
C ALA A 134 -23.03 9.24 -1.65
N MET A 135 -21.94 9.71 -2.27
CA MET A 135 -20.60 9.17 -2.06
C MET A 135 -20.10 9.35 -0.62
N GLY A 136 -20.40 10.48 0.02
CA GLY A 136 -20.05 10.73 1.42
C GLY A 136 -20.81 9.82 2.38
N VAL A 137 -22.12 9.64 2.17
CA VAL A 137 -22.96 8.71 2.94
C VAL A 137 -22.54 7.26 2.74
N ALA A 138 -22.13 6.89 1.53
CA ALA A 138 -21.57 5.57 1.22
C ALA A 138 -20.13 5.35 1.74
N ARG A 139 -19.54 6.32 2.45
CA ARG A 139 -18.20 6.27 3.04
C ARG A 139 -17.06 6.04 2.04
N LEU A 140 -17.21 6.54 0.81
CA LEU A 140 -16.20 6.38 -0.24
C LEU A 140 -14.93 7.24 -0.04
N GLY A 141 -14.90 8.08 1.00
CA GLY A 141 -13.72 8.87 1.38
C GLY A 141 -12.53 8.05 1.88
N VAL A 142 -12.69 6.73 2.11
CA VAL A 142 -11.56 5.84 2.44
C VAL A 142 -10.52 5.74 1.32
N LEU A 143 -10.97 5.88 0.06
CA LEU A 143 -10.09 5.81 -1.12
C LEU A 143 -9.04 6.92 -1.13
N VAL A 144 -9.28 7.99 -0.36
CA VAL A 144 -8.36 9.11 -0.24
C VAL A 144 -7.14 8.75 0.56
N ASN A 145 -7.22 7.78 1.49
CA ASN A 145 -6.13 7.43 2.40
C ASN A 145 -4.88 6.91 1.66
N PHE A 146 -5.04 6.46 0.41
CA PHE A 146 -3.95 5.93 -0.42
C PHE A 146 -3.04 7.00 -1.05
N VAL A 147 -3.29 8.30 -0.85
CA VAL A 147 -2.36 9.37 -1.25
C VAL A 147 -1.15 9.41 -0.30
N SER A 148 0.06 9.14 -0.80
CA SER A 148 1.28 9.20 0.02
C SER A 148 1.73 10.65 0.28
N ASP A 149 2.49 10.87 1.35
CA ASP A 149 3.04 12.20 1.67
C ASP A 149 3.93 12.74 0.53
N SER A 150 4.64 11.85 -0.17
CA SER A 150 5.44 12.17 -1.36
C SER A 150 4.60 12.77 -2.49
N VAL A 151 3.41 12.23 -2.73
CA VAL A 151 2.45 12.79 -3.72
C VAL A 151 2.01 14.18 -3.28
N ILE A 152 1.66 14.36 -2.00
CA ILE A 152 1.20 15.65 -1.47
C ILE A 152 2.29 16.73 -1.59
N VAL A 153 3.52 16.44 -1.17
CA VAL A 153 4.64 17.38 -1.27
C VAL A 153 4.98 17.71 -2.72
N GLY A 154 4.97 16.72 -3.62
CA GLY A 154 5.17 16.95 -5.05
C GLY A 154 4.06 17.81 -5.67
N PHE A 155 2.80 17.49 -5.37
CA PHE A 155 1.62 18.21 -5.86
C PHE A 155 1.58 19.66 -5.38
N THR A 156 1.85 19.91 -4.10
CA THR A 156 1.85 21.25 -3.52
C THR A 156 2.93 22.14 -4.12
N ALA A 157 4.14 21.62 -4.29
CA ALA A 157 5.22 22.33 -4.95
C ALA A 157 4.88 22.63 -6.42
N GLY A 158 4.37 21.63 -7.17
CA GLY A 158 3.95 21.78 -8.56
C GLY A 158 2.82 22.80 -8.72
N ALA A 159 1.81 22.77 -7.86
CA ALA A 159 0.71 23.73 -7.84
C ALA A 159 1.22 25.15 -7.54
N GLY A 160 2.20 25.29 -6.65
CA GLY A 160 2.81 26.59 -6.32
C GLY A 160 3.51 27.22 -7.52
N VAL A 161 4.25 26.40 -8.27
CA VAL A 161 4.91 26.79 -9.52
C VAL A 161 3.89 27.14 -10.61
N LEU A 162 2.86 26.30 -10.81
CA LEU A 162 1.82 26.53 -11.80
C LEU A 162 1.05 27.82 -11.53
N ILE A 163 0.66 28.07 -10.27
CA ILE A 163 0.00 29.31 -9.88
C ILE A 163 0.90 30.50 -10.20
N ALA A 164 2.17 30.48 -9.80
CA ALA A 164 3.11 31.57 -10.08
C ALA A 164 3.22 31.86 -11.59
N ALA A 165 3.37 30.82 -12.41
CA ALA A 165 3.47 30.94 -13.86
C ALA A 165 2.21 31.55 -14.50
N ASN A 166 1.03 31.08 -14.10
CA ASN A 166 -0.24 31.59 -14.60
C ASN A 166 -0.51 33.06 -14.21
N GLN A 167 0.17 33.56 -13.17
CA GLN A 167 0.08 34.97 -12.79
C GLN A 167 1.02 35.89 -13.57
N LEU A 168 2.05 35.36 -14.25
CA LEU A 168 3.05 36.19 -14.94
C LEU A 168 2.41 37.07 -16.02
N ARG A 169 1.45 36.55 -16.80
CA ARG A 169 0.75 37.37 -17.82
C ARG A 169 0.09 38.64 -17.24
N HIS A 170 -0.48 38.53 -16.04
CA HIS A 170 -1.14 39.63 -15.35
C HIS A 170 -0.11 40.58 -14.72
N LEU A 171 1.02 40.04 -14.28
CA LEU A 171 2.16 40.82 -13.80
C LEU A 171 2.77 41.67 -14.91
N PHE A 172 3.06 41.08 -16.08
CA PHE A 172 3.59 41.78 -17.25
C PHE A 172 2.52 42.61 -17.99
N GLY A 173 1.24 42.45 -17.66
CA GLY A 173 0.13 43.18 -18.27
C GLY A 173 -0.15 42.79 -19.73
N ILE A 174 0.24 41.58 -20.14
CA ILE A 174 0.10 41.08 -21.51
C ILE A 174 -1.27 40.38 -21.64
N PRO A 175 -2.12 40.75 -22.61
CA PRO A 175 -3.43 40.15 -22.82
C PRO A 175 -3.31 38.78 -23.51
N LEU A 176 -2.86 37.77 -22.77
CA LEU A 176 -2.83 36.38 -23.23
C LEU A 176 -4.13 35.65 -22.85
N PRO A 177 -4.69 34.82 -23.75
CA PRO A 177 -5.80 33.93 -23.39
C PRO A 177 -5.39 32.99 -22.26
N SER A 178 -6.38 32.56 -21.46
CA SER A 178 -6.11 31.63 -20.37
C SER A 178 -5.91 30.22 -20.89
N ALA A 179 -4.66 29.75 -20.88
CA ALA A 179 -4.32 28.35 -21.12
C ALA A 179 -4.20 27.60 -19.78
N PRO A 180 -4.80 26.40 -19.65
CA PRO A 180 -4.56 25.54 -18.49
C PRO A 180 -3.14 24.96 -18.49
N GLU A 181 -2.48 24.86 -19.64
CA GLU A 181 -1.16 24.26 -19.77
C GLU A 181 -0.02 25.23 -19.42
N PHE A 182 0.86 24.80 -18.51
CA PHE A 182 2.03 25.56 -18.09
C PHE A 182 2.94 25.94 -19.27
N TYR A 183 3.24 24.98 -20.16
CA TYR A 183 4.19 25.18 -21.24
C TYR A 183 3.69 26.21 -22.26
N VAL A 184 2.38 26.21 -22.55
CA VAL A 184 1.75 27.19 -23.45
C VAL A 184 1.88 28.57 -22.84
N THR A 185 1.56 28.72 -21.55
CA THR A 185 1.63 30.02 -20.85
C THR A 185 3.05 30.59 -20.86
N ILE A 186 4.06 29.79 -20.55
CA ILE A 186 5.46 30.24 -20.55
C ILE A 186 5.95 30.57 -21.96
N TRP A 187 5.62 29.73 -22.94
CA TRP A 187 6.03 29.93 -24.33
C TRP A 187 5.43 31.19 -24.94
N GLU A 188 4.13 31.42 -24.74
CA GLU A 188 3.44 32.62 -25.20
C GLU A 188 3.94 33.88 -24.49
N LEU A 189 4.26 33.79 -23.19
CA LEU A 189 4.86 34.90 -22.45
C LEU A 189 6.24 35.28 -23.01
N ILE A 190 7.08 34.30 -23.32
CA ILE A 190 8.41 34.55 -23.90
C ILE A 190 8.29 35.24 -25.26
N ARG A 191 7.35 34.79 -26.11
CA ARG A 191 7.10 35.40 -27.43
C ARG A 191 6.64 36.85 -27.34
N HIS A 192 5.80 37.16 -26.35
CA HIS A 192 5.19 38.49 -26.20
C HIS A 192 5.90 39.36 -25.15
N LEU A 193 7.09 38.97 -24.68
CA LEU A 193 7.79 39.65 -23.60
C LEU A 193 8.09 41.12 -23.93
N VAL A 194 8.32 41.43 -25.21
CA VAL A 194 8.55 42.80 -25.69
C VAL A 194 7.31 43.69 -25.53
N GLN A 195 6.11 43.11 -25.49
CA GLN A 195 4.82 43.82 -25.34
C GLN A 195 4.46 44.08 -23.86
N THR A 196 5.44 44.02 -22.96
CA THR A 196 5.23 44.24 -21.53
C THR A 196 4.69 45.63 -21.24
N HIS A 197 3.61 45.69 -20.45
CA HIS A 197 3.05 46.94 -19.97
C HIS A 197 3.76 47.39 -18.68
N TRP A 198 4.74 48.27 -18.81
CA TRP A 198 5.59 48.73 -17.71
C TRP A 198 4.83 49.22 -16.46
N PRO A 199 3.76 50.04 -16.56
CA PRO A 199 3.01 50.45 -15.38
C PRO A 199 2.41 49.27 -14.60
N SER A 200 1.90 48.25 -15.31
CA SER A 200 1.36 47.04 -14.68
C SER A 200 2.48 46.25 -13.98
N LEU A 201 3.63 46.11 -14.64
CA LEU A 201 4.79 45.41 -14.10
C LEU A 201 5.30 46.06 -12.81
N PHE A 202 5.50 47.38 -12.80
CA PHE A 202 5.95 48.10 -11.61
C PHE A 202 4.92 48.03 -10.47
N LEU A 203 3.64 48.14 -10.78
CA LEU A 203 2.58 48.02 -9.78
C LEU A 203 2.55 46.63 -9.13
N GLY A 204 2.67 45.57 -9.94
CA GLY A 204 2.70 44.20 -9.45
C GLY A 204 4.00 43.86 -8.68
N LEU A 205 5.16 44.28 -9.18
CA LEU A 205 6.44 44.15 -8.45
C LEU A 205 6.45 44.95 -7.15
N GLY A 206 5.89 46.16 -7.15
CA GLY A 206 5.69 46.96 -5.94
C GLY A 206 4.80 46.24 -4.93
N THR A 207 3.72 45.61 -5.41
CA THR A 207 2.85 44.78 -4.56
C THR A 207 3.62 43.59 -3.97
N ILE A 208 4.41 42.86 -4.77
CA ILE A 208 5.27 41.75 -4.30
C ILE A 208 6.23 42.24 -3.21
N LEU A 209 6.89 43.37 -3.44
CA LEU A 209 7.86 43.95 -2.51
C LEU A 209 7.20 44.33 -1.18
N VAL A 210 6.06 45.03 -1.22
CA VAL A 210 5.30 45.43 -0.02
C VAL A 210 4.82 44.19 0.75
N VAL A 211 4.22 43.21 0.07
CA VAL A 211 3.69 42.01 0.71
C VAL A 211 4.83 41.20 1.34
N SER A 212 5.94 40.99 0.62
CA SER A 212 7.10 40.24 1.11
C SER A 212 7.77 40.94 2.29
N PHE A 213 7.92 42.27 2.22
CA PHE A 213 8.47 43.07 3.31
C PHE A 213 7.61 43.01 4.57
N LEU A 214 6.29 43.15 4.42
CA LEU A 214 5.36 43.04 5.54
C LEU A 214 5.34 41.63 6.13
N LYS A 215 5.38 40.57 5.32
CA LYS A 215 5.49 39.20 5.83
C LYS A 215 6.77 38.97 6.64
N LEU A 216 7.89 39.55 6.22
CA LEU A 216 9.16 39.40 6.92
C LEU A 216 9.23 40.21 8.22
N LYS A 217 8.77 41.47 8.20
CA LYS A 217 8.93 42.40 9.35
C LYS A 217 7.73 42.45 10.29
N ARG A 218 6.52 42.26 9.76
CA ARG A 218 5.25 42.36 10.50
C ARG A 218 4.33 41.17 10.14
N PRO A 219 4.71 39.92 10.45
CA PRO A 219 3.96 38.70 10.08
C PRO A 219 2.57 38.56 10.70
N ARG A 220 2.11 39.56 11.48
CA ARG A 220 0.75 39.63 12.04
C ARG A 220 -0.19 40.51 11.21
N TRP A 221 0.34 41.30 10.28
CA TRP A 221 -0.44 42.23 9.47
C TRP A 221 -0.95 41.50 8.21
N PRO A 222 -2.17 41.82 7.70
CA PRO A 222 -2.71 41.21 6.50
C PRO A 222 -2.02 41.78 5.25
N ALA A 223 -0.79 41.33 5.01
CA ALA A 223 0.10 41.86 3.98
C ALA A 223 -0.54 41.87 2.59
N ALA A 224 -1.28 40.81 2.25
CA ALA A 224 -2.01 40.67 0.99
C ALA A 224 -3.07 41.78 0.82
N LEU A 225 -3.91 42.00 1.84
CA LEU A 225 -4.94 43.03 1.82
C LEU A 225 -4.33 44.43 1.74
N ILE A 226 -3.27 44.69 2.51
CA ILE A 226 -2.57 45.99 2.51
C ILE A 226 -1.96 46.27 1.14
N GLY A 227 -1.31 45.28 0.53
CA GLY A 227 -0.74 45.41 -0.82
C GLY A 227 -1.83 45.71 -1.86
N LEU A 228 -2.95 45.00 -1.80
CA LEU A 228 -4.04 45.16 -2.74
C LEU A 228 -4.78 46.51 -2.59
N VAL A 229 -5.09 46.91 -1.36
CA VAL A 229 -5.70 48.23 -1.07
C VAL A 229 -4.75 49.36 -1.46
N GLY A 230 -3.46 49.25 -1.11
CA GLY A 230 -2.45 50.23 -1.49
C GLY A 230 -2.33 50.38 -3.01
N ALA A 231 -2.28 49.28 -3.74
CA ALA A 231 -2.25 49.31 -5.20
C ALA A 231 -3.54 49.88 -5.80
N SER A 232 -4.70 49.55 -5.24
CA SER A 232 -6.00 50.10 -5.72
C SER A 232 -6.11 51.60 -5.49
N LEU A 233 -5.62 52.10 -4.35
CA LEU A 233 -5.55 53.53 -4.07
C LEU A 233 -4.60 54.23 -5.04
N LEU A 234 -3.42 53.65 -5.33
CA LEU A 234 -2.50 54.20 -6.32
C LEU A 234 -3.13 54.29 -7.70
N VAL A 235 -3.87 53.25 -8.13
CA VAL A 235 -4.61 53.28 -9.40
C VAL A 235 -5.65 54.41 -9.40
N ALA A 236 -6.45 54.51 -8.35
CA ALA A 236 -7.49 55.52 -8.23
C ALA A 236 -6.94 56.96 -8.22
N PHE A 237 -5.86 57.23 -7.48
CA PHE A 237 -5.29 58.58 -7.35
C PHE A 237 -4.47 59.01 -8.56
N LEU A 238 -3.75 58.09 -9.21
CA LEU A 238 -2.91 58.39 -10.37
C LEU A 238 -3.62 58.17 -11.70
N HIS A 239 -4.88 57.75 -11.68
CA HIS A 239 -5.67 57.40 -12.85
C HIS A 239 -4.97 56.38 -13.77
N LEU A 240 -4.30 55.39 -13.18
CA LEU A 240 -3.51 54.39 -13.91
C LEU A 240 -4.39 53.52 -14.84
N GLU A 241 -5.70 53.44 -14.58
CA GLU A 241 -6.66 52.81 -15.50
C GLU A 241 -6.66 53.47 -16.87
N ARG A 242 -6.48 54.80 -16.93
CA ARG A 242 -6.39 55.55 -18.20
C ARG A 242 -5.07 55.31 -18.93
N LEU A 243 -4.04 54.91 -18.20
CA LEU A 243 -2.74 54.52 -18.73
C LEU A 243 -2.71 53.06 -19.19
N GLY A 244 -3.86 52.36 -19.24
CA GLY A 244 -3.95 50.99 -19.75
C GLY A 244 -3.72 49.90 -18.71
N VAL A 245 -3.63 50.24 -17.41
CA VAL A 245 -3.57 49.21 -16.36
C VAL A 245 -4.88 48.43 -16.31
N ALA A 246 -4.80 47.13 -16.53
CA ALA A 246 -5.97 46.25 -16.53
C ALA A 246 -6.56 46.11 -15.11
N VAL A 247 -7.80 46.56 -14.96
CA VAL A 247 -8.58 46.51 -13.72
C VAL A 247 -9.71 45.48 -13.82
N LEU A 248 -10.37 45.19 -12.69
CA LEU A 248 -11.45 44.19 -12.65
C LEU A 248 -12.71 44.62 -13.42
N GLY A 249 -13.10 45.90 -13.33
CA GLY A 249 -14.31 46.45 -13.97
C GLY A 249 -15.54 46.49 -13.05
N GLU A 250 -16.71 46.73 -13.64
CA GLU A 250 -17.97 46.86 -12.89
C GLU A 250 -18.48 45.51 -12.36
N ILE A 251 -18.98 45.51 -11.12
CA ILE A 251 -19.56 44.33 -10.48
C ILE A 251 -21.09 44.47 -10.44
N PRO A 252 -21.85 43.44 -10.83
CA PRO A 252 -23.31 43.47 -10.74
C PRO A 252 -23.79 43.51 -9.28
N ARG A 253 -24.69 44.45 -8.96
CA ARG A 253 -25.25 44.68 -7.62
C ARG A 253 -26.55 43.90 -7.38
N THR A 254 -26.46 42.56 -7.34
CA THR A 254 -27.65 41.71 -7.15
C THR A 254 -27.43 40.66 -6.07
N LEU A 255 -28.51 40.31 -5.35
CA LEU A 255 -28.52 39.23 -4.36
C LEU A 255 -28.77 37.87 -5.02
N PRO A 256 -28.27 36.75 -4.43
CA PRO A 256 -28.60 35.41 -4.90
C PRO A 256 -30.12 35.21 -4.94
N LYS A 257 -30.64 34.80 -6.10
CA LYS A 257 -32.07 34.52 -6.30
C LYS A 257 -32.28 33.01 -6.35
N ILE A 258 -33.48 32.57 -5.97
CA ILE A 258 -33.84 31.17 -6.14
C ILE A 258 -33.98 30.88 -7.64
N ALA A 259 -33.25 29.88 -8.13
CA ALA A 259 -33.26 29.49 -9.53
C ALA A 259 -34.52 28.67 -9.87
N PRO A 260 -35.22 28.96 -10.99
CA PRO A 260 -36.30 28.12 -11.49
C PRO A 260 -35.72 26.89 -12.21
N LEU A 261 -35.27 25.89 -11.44
CA LEU A 261 -34.61 24.71 -11.98
C LEU A 261 -35.62 23.72 -12.59
N PRO A 262 -35.33 23.12 -13.76
CA PRO A 262 -36.21 22.12 -14.40
C PRO A 262 -36.05 20.73 -13.76
N LEU A 263 -36.36 20.62 -12.46
CA LEU A 263 -36.16 19.40 -11.65
C LEU A 263 -36.91 18.17 -12.14
N PHE A 264 -37.99 18.35 -12.90
CA PHE A 264 -38.83 17.26 -13.43
C PHE A 264 -38.52 16.90 -14.89
N ASN A 265 -37.55 17.57 -15.52
CA ASN A 265 -37.16 17.24 -16.89
C ASN A 265 -36.21 16.04 -16.92
N LEU A 266 -36.78 14.83 -16.86
CA LEU A 266 -36.03 13.56 -16.86
C LEU A 266 -35.11 13.40 -18.08
N THR A 267 -35.51 13.93 -19.24
CA THR A 267 -34.69 13.90 -20.45
C THR A 267 -33.42 14.71 -20.30
N LEU A 268 -33.53 15.93 -19.75
CA LEU A 268 -32.37 16.78 -19.48
C LEU A 268 -31.49 16.19 -18.38
N ILE A 269 -32.08 15.66 -17.30
CA ILE A 269 -31.35 14.96 -16.23
C ILE A 269 -30.57 13.77 -16.79
N GLY A 270 -31.19 12.96 -17.64
CA GLY A 270 -30.53 11.83 -18.30
C GLY A 270 -29.32 12.29 -19.13
N LYS A 271 -29.47 13.35 -19.93
CA LYS A 271 -28.39 13.93 -20.74
C LYS A 271 -27.26 14.53 -19.89
N LEU A 272 -27.59 15.18 -18.77
CA LEU A 272 -26.61 15.81 -17.88
C LEU A 272 -25.93 14.82 -16.93
N SER A 273 -26.45 13.60 -16.79
CA SER A 273 -26.01 12.64 -15.77
C SER A 273 -24.51 12.32 -15.85
N THR A 274 -24.01 11.95 -17.03
CA THR A 274 -22.60 11.63 -17.27
C THR A 274 -21.69 12.82 -16.98
N GLY A 275 -22.04 14.01 -17.46
CA GLY A 275 -21.29 15.24 -17.21
C GLY A 275 -21.28 15.62 -15.72
N SER A 276 -22.43 15.53 -15.06
CA SER A 276 -22.58 15.82 -13.63
C SER A 276 -21.76 14.85 -12.77
N LEU A 277 -21.73 13.56 -13.11
CA LEU A 277 -20.93 12.57 -12.40
C LEU A 277 -19.43 12.84 -12.56
N ALA A 278 -18.99 13.20 -13.77
CA ALA A 278 -17.60 13.58 -14.03
C ALA A 278 -17.19 14.82 -13.22
N VAL A 279 -18.02 15.88 -13.27
CA VAL A 279 -17.82 17.13 -12.50
C VAL A 279 -17.81 16.83 -11.00
N ALA A 280 -18.68 15.95 -10.50
CA ALA A 280 -18.71 15.55 -9.10
C ALA A 280 -17.42 14.84 -8.65
N LEU A 281 -16.98 13.84 -9.42
CA LEU A 281 -15.77 13.07 -9.13
C LEU A 281 -14.53 13.95 -9.16
N ILE A 282 -14.36 14.76 -10.22
CA ILE A 282 -13.22 15.67 -10.35
C ILE A 282 -13.23 16.73 -9.25
N GLY A 283 -14.40 17.29 -8.93
CA GLY A 283 -14.57 18.24 -7.83
C GLY A 283 -14.17 17.67 -6.47
N LEU A 284 -14.51 16.40 -6.18
CA LEU A 284 -14.09 15.73 -4.96
C LEU A 284 -12.59 15.44 -4.95
N ILE A 285 -12.03 14.90 -6.04
CA ILE A 285 -10.58 14.62 -6.15
C ILE A 285 -9.79 15.90 -5.88
N GLN A 286 -10.17 17.02 -6.50
CA GLN A 286 -9.52 18.31 -6.28
C GLN A 286 -9.65 18.77 -4.82
N THR A 287 -10.87 18.74 -4.27
CA THR A 287 -11.15 19.16 -2.90
C THR A 287 -10.31 18.37 -1.89
N LEU A 288 -10.27 17.05 -2.03
CA LEU A 288 -9.52 16.17 -1.13
C LEU A 288 -8.02 16.37 -1.22
N SER A 289 -7.50 16.54 -2.44
CA SER A 289 -6.08 16.78 -2.66
C SER A 289 -5.62 18.04 -1.93
N ILE A 290 -6.44 19.09 -1.96
CA ILE A 290 -6.20 20.34 -1.23
C ILE A 290 -6.41 20.14 0.27
N ALA A 291 -7.51 19.51 0.69
CA ALA A 291 -7.80 19.30 2.10
C ALA A 291 -6.69 18.49 2.79
N ARG A 292 -6.19 17.44 2.13
CA ARG A 292 -5.13 16.57 2.63
C ARG A 292 -3.77 17.28 2.66
N THR A 293 -3.48 18.06 1.64
CA THR A 293 -2.34 18.99 1.62
C THR A 293 -2.29 19.84 2.89
N PHE A 294 -3.38 20.57 3.18
CA PHE A 294 -3.40 21.43 4.35
C PHE A 294 -3.46 20.63 5.65
N ALA A 295 -4.03 19.43 5.64
CA ALA A 295 -4.03 18.57 6.81
C ALA A 295 -2.62 18.13 7.21
N VAL A 296 -1.79 17.72 6.25
CA VAL A 296 -0.38 17.37 6.50
C VAL A 296 0.40 18.58 6.99
N GLN A 297 0.22 19.75 6.36
CA GLN A 297 0.93 20.98 6.75
C GLN A 297 0.55 21.51 8.15
N THR A 298 -0.69 21.28 8.58
CA THR A 298 -1.23 21.83 9.83
C THR A 298 -1.34 20.82 10.96
N GLY A 299 -1.25 19.53 10.66
CA GLY A 299 -1.48 18.43 11.62
C GLY A 299 -2.95 18.24 11.99
N GLN A 300 -3.90 18.75 11.19
CA GLN A 300 -5.33 18.59 11.48
C GLN A 300 -5.81 17.17 11.14
N ASN A 301 -6.86 16.72 11.84
CA ASN A 301 -7.58 15.52 11.44
C ASN A 301 -8.60 15.87 10.34
N LEU A 302 -8.52 15.15 9.21
CA LEU A 302 -9.44 15.29 8.09
C LEU A 302 -10.36 14.08 8.01
N ASP A 303 -11.67 14.32 8.06
CA ASP A 303 -12.69 13.33 7.72
C ASP A 303 -13.13 13.53 6.27
N SER A 304 -12.65 12.66 5.37
CA SER A 304 -12.96 12.71 3.94
C SER A 304 -14.45 12.53 3.64
N ASN A 305 -15.18 11.74 4.44
CA ASN A 305 -16.60 11.49 4.22
C ASN A 305 -17.43 12.71 4.59
N GLN A 306 -17.11 13.35 5.72
CA GLN A 306 -17.72 14.63 6.09
C GLN A 306 -17.39 15.72 5.05
N GLU A 307 -16.17 15.71 4.48
CA GLU A 307 -15.82 16.65 3.41
C GLU A 307 -16.66 16.42 2.14
N PHE A 308 -16.93 15.16 1.76
CA PHE A 308 -17.82 14.83 0.63
C PHE A 308 -19.22 15.36 0.84
N ILE A 309 -19.75 15.17 2.05
CA ILE A 309 -21.06 15.71 2.45
C ILE A 309 -21.04 17.24 2.38
N GLY A 310 -19.99 17.88 2.88
CA GLY A 310 -19.81 19.33 2.82
C GLY A 310 -19.85 19.89 1.41
N GLN A 311 -19.12 19.27 0.47
CA GLN A 311 -19.15 19.66 -0.94
C GLN A 311 -20.51 19.36 -1.59
N GLY A 312 -21.13 18.22 -1.24
CA GLY A 312 -22.45 17.85 -1.74
C GLY A 312 -23.52 18.87 -1.38
N VAL A 313 -23.61 19.23 -0.09
CA VAL A 313 -24.54 20.26 0.40
C VAL A 313 -24.21 21.63 -0.22
N THR A 314 -22.92 21.95 -0.36
CA THR A 314 -22.47 23.19 -1.01
C THR A 314 -23.00 23.33 -2.43
N ASN A 315 -22.82 22.30 -3.26
CA ASN A 315 -23.23 22.33 -4.66
C ASN A 315 -24.75 22.28 -4.84
N LEU A 316 -25.44 21.56 -3.94
CA LEU A 316 -26.90 21.56 -3.88
C LEU A 316 -27.44 22.97 -3.61
N VAL A 317 -26.94 23.63 -2.55
CA VAL A 317 -27.37 25.00 -2.19
C VAL A 317 -26.98 26.01 -3.27
N ALA A 318 -25.77 25.92 -3.81
CA ALA A 318 -25.32 26.81 -4.89
C ALA A 318 -26.24 26.70 -6.11
N GLY A 319 -26.59 25.49 -6.56
CA GLY A 319 -27.49 25.30 -7.71
C GLY A 319 -28.88 25.92 -7.48
N PHE A 320 -29.46 25.75 -6.30
CA PHE A 320 -30.76 26.37 -5.96
C PHE A 320 -30.71 27.90 -5.86
N LEU A 321 -29.56 28.50 -5.58
CA LEU A 321 -29.36 29.95 -5.45
C LEU A 321 -28.75 30.61 -6.70
N SER A 322 -29.03 30.05 -7.88
CA SER A 322 -28.53 30.55 -9.18
C SER A 322 -26.98 30.56 -9.27
N GLY A 323 -26.32 29.64 -8.58
CA GLY A 323 -24.91 29.32 -8.77
C GLY A 323 -24.71 28.12 -9.70
N TYR A 324 -23.46 27.68 -9.81
CA TYR A 324 -23.05 26.49 -10.56
C TYR A 324 -22.08 25.63 -9.73
N ALA A 325 -21.63 24.51 -10.27
CA ALA A 325 -20.79 23.57 -9.56
C ALA A 325 -19.46 24.21 -9.10
N SER A 326 -19.06 23.87 -7.87
CA SER A 326 -17.92 24.42 -7.14
C SER A 326 -17.12 23.32 -6.43
N SER A 327 -15.91 23.66 -6.00
CA SER A 327 -15.01 22.75 -5.27
C SER A 327 -14.06 23.50 -4.35
N GLY A 328 -13.21 22.77 -3.63
CA GLY A 328 -12.07 23.32 -2.94
C GLY A 328 -11.13 24.12 -3.85
N SER A 329 -10.73 25.31 -3.40
CA SER A 329 -9.76 26.17 -4.07
C SER A 329 -8.44 26.16 -3.32
N PHE A 330 -7.38 25.68 -3.97
CA PHE A 330 -6.04 25.64 -3.38
C PHE A 330 -5.62 27.06 -2.98
N MET A 331 -5.81 27.99 -3.90
CA MET A 331 -5.28 29.34 -3.81
C MET A 331 -5.94 30.13 -2.68
N LEU A 332 -7.27 30.00 -2.51
CA LEU A 332 -7.99 30.61 -1.39
C LEU A 332 -7.65 29.96 -0.05
N SER A 333 -7.43 28.64 -0.03
CA SER A 333 -6.98 27.91 1.16
C SER A 333 -5.55 28.32 1.58
N ALA A 334 -4.68 28.60 0.61
CA ALA A 334 -3.33 29.13 0.86
C ALA A 334 -3.37 30.55 1.43
N VAL A 335 -4.18 31.45 0.84
CA VAL A 335 -4.39 32.80 1.37
C VAL A 335 -4.96 32.75 2.79
N LYS A 336 -5.89 31.83 3.06
CA LYS A 336 -6.44 31.59 4.39
C LYS A 336 -5.37 31.17 5.40
N HIS A 337 -4.57 30.16 5.04
CA HIS A 337 -3.47 29.66 5.87
C HIS A 337 -2.44 30.76 6.18
N ASP A 338 -2.04 31.52 5.16
CA ASP A 338 -1.09 32.64 5.27
C ASP A 338 -1.58 33.76 6.20
N ASN A 339 -2.88 34.05 6.17
CA ASN A 339 -3.51 35.06 7.04
C ASN A 339 -3.93 34.48 8.41
N ARG A 340 -3.43 33.30 8.78
CA ARG A 340 -3.71 32.63 10.05
C ARG A 340 -5.20 32.37 10.29
N GLY A 341 -5.98 32.19 9.23
CA GLY A 341 -7.36 31.72 9.31
C GLY A 341 -7.37 30.23 9.64
N ARG A 342 -7.56 29.90 10.92
CA ARG A 342 -7.44 28.53 11.46
C ARG A 342 -8.78 27.86 11.72
N THR A 343 -9.89 28.56 11.51
CA THR A 343 -11.23 28.02 11.75
C THR A 343 -12.07 27.98 10.49
N HIS A 344 -13.15 27.22 10.54
CA HIS A 344 -14.21 27.23 9.53
C HIS A 344 -14.81 28.63 9.34
N ILE A 345 -14.92 29.40 10.43
CA ILE A 345 -15.62 30.70 10.44
C ILE A 345 -14.91 31.74 9.58
N SER A 346 -13.60 31.64 9.35
CA SER A 346 -12.92 32.58 8.42
C SER A 346 -13.42 32.44 6.99
N SER A 347 -13.79 31.22 6.55
CA SER A 347 -14.39 31.00 5.22
C SER A 347 -15.84 31.51 5.18
N VAL A 348 -16.60 31.36 6.27
CA VAL A 348 -17.92 31.98 6.40
C VAL A 348 -17.81 33.50 6.27
N PHE A 349 -16.88 34.13 7.00
CA PHE A 349 -16.64 35.57 6.91
C PHE A 349 -16.24 36.01 5.51
N SER A 350 -15.45 35.22 4.76
CA SER A 350 -15.17 35.60 3.36
C SER A 350 -16.41 35.61 2.47
N GLY A 351 -17.33 34.66 2.62
CA GLY A 351 -18.60 34.69 1.88
C GLY A 351 -19.46 35.91 2.25
N VAL A 352 -19.51 36.24 3.54
CA VAL A 352 -20.16 37.47 4.03
C VAL A 352 -19.48 38.72 3.49
N TRP A 353 -18.15 38.76 3.44
CA TRP A 353 -17.41 39.91 2.89
C TRP A 353 -17.62 40.06 1.38
N VAL A 354 -17.72 38.97 0.62
CA VAL A 354 -18.09 39.05 -0.80
C VAL A 354 -19.50 39.62 -0.94
N LEU A 355 -20.45 39.16 -0.14
CA LEU A 355 -21.81 39.71 -0.13
C LEU A 355 -21.83 41.21 0.19
N VAL A 356 -21.10 41.63 1.23
CA VAL A 356 -20.95 43.04 1.60
C VAL A 356 -20.25 43.84 0.50
N ALA A 357 -19.21 43.28 -0.13
CA ALA A 357 -18.48 43.92 -1.22
C ALA A 357 -19.35 44.15 -2.46
N VAL A 358 -20.18 43.18 -2.83
CA VAL A 358 -21.14 43.31 -3.94
C VAL A 358 -22.18 44.40 -3.67
N LEU A 359 -22.64 44.55 -2.42
CA LEU A 359 -23.67 45.52 -2.07
C LEU A 359 -23.12 46.95 -1.86
N LEU A 360 -21.96 47.09 -1.23
CA LEU A 360 -21.42 48.39 -0.81
C LEU A 360 -20.24 48.87 -1.67
N PHE A 361 -19.38 47.96 -2.11
CA PHE A 361 -18.08 48.28 -2.72
C PHE A 361 -18.01 48.01 -4.22
N ALA A 362 -19.10 47.58 -4.85
CA ALA A 362 -19.19 47.39 -6.31
C ALA A 362 -18.64 48.56 -7.15
N PRO A 363 -18.89 49.85 -6.84
CA PRO A 363 -18.32 50.93 -7.64
C PRO A 363 -16.79 51.10 -7.47
N TRP A 364 -16.21 50.61 -6.38
CA TRP A 364 -14.77 50.72 -6.13
C TRP A 364 -13.94 49.62 -6.80
N ALA A 365 -14.59 48.54 -7.24
CA ALA A 365 -13.92 47.42 -7.90
C ALA A 365 -13.27 47.79 -9.25
N VAL A 366 -13.72 48.88 -9.86
CA VAL A 366 -13.13 49.45 -11.08
C VAL A 366 -11.67 49.87 -10.87
N TYR A 367 -11.23 50.09 -9.64
CA TYR A 367 -9.84 50.47 -9.34
C TYR A 367 -8.95 49.29 -8.95
N LEU A 368 -9.48 48.07 -8.88
CA LEU A 368 -8.73 46.90 -8.44
C LEU A 368 -7.82 46.37 -9.56
N PRO A 369 -6.47 46.49 -9.46
CA PRO A 369 -5.58 46.15 -10.56
C PRO A 369 -5.26 44.65 -10.59
N LYS A 370 -5.38 44.03 -11.77
CA LYS A 370 -5.06 42.61 -11.98
C LYS A 370 -3.58 42.30 -11.67
N ALA A 371 -2.68 43.25 -11.94
CA ALA A 371 -1.25 43.10 -11.66
C ALA A 371 -0.93 43.01 -10.16
N ALA A 372 -1.66 43.73 -9.30
CA ALA A 372 -1.47 43.64 -7.85
C ALA A 372 -1.99 42.32 -7.30
N LEU A 373 -3.14 41.85 -7.80
CA LEU A 373 -3.65 40.51 -7.48
C LEU A 373 -2.58 39.45 -7.81
N ALA A 374 -2.07 39.46 -9.04
CA ALA A 374 -0.99 38.58 -9.49
C ALA A 374 0.23 38.61 -8.55
N GLY A 375 0.65 39.80 -8.13
CA GLY A 375 1.75 39.98 -7.18
C GLY A 375 1.49 39.33 -5.81
N VAL A 376 0.31 39.52 -5.23
CA VAL A 376 -0.10 38.85 -3.99
C VAL A 376 -0.03 37.32 -4.17
N LEU A 377 -0.57 36.82 -5.28
CA LEU A 377 -0.67 35.38 -5.54
C LEU A 377 0.69 34.71 -5.71
N ILE A 378 1.63 35.36 -6.41
CA ILE A 378 3.02 34.88 -6.55
C ILE A 378 3.70 34.76 -5.18
N VAL A 379 3.49 35.73 -4.27
CA VAL A 379 4.07 35.66 -2.92
C VAL A 379 3.43 34.55 -2.08
N THR A 380 2.12 34.30 -2.23
CA THR A 380 1.46 33.20 -1.54
C THR A 380 1.87 31.83 -2.08
N SER A 381 2.06 31.70 -3.40
CA SER A 381 2.41 30.42 -4.02
C SER A 381 3.83 29.98 -3.71
N TYR A 382 4.74 30.92 -3.46
CA TYR A 382 6.09 30.63 -2.96
C TYR A 382 6.07 29.88 -1.61
N GLY A 383 5.10 30.21 -0.73
CA GLY A 383 4.93 29.56 0.57
C GLY A 383 4.49 28.10 0.48
N MET A 384 3.95 27.66 -0.66
CA MET A 384 3.48 26.29 -0.87
C MET A 384 4.64 25.30 -1.11
N VAL A 385 5.82 25.78 -1.47
CA VAL A 385 6.99 24.95 -1.78
C VAL A 385 7.79 24.66 -0.50
N ASP A 386 7.49 23.54 0.17
CA ASP A 386 8.23 23.12 1.37
C ASP A 386 9.58 22.47 1.01
N ARG A 387 10.60 23.33 0.85
CA ARG A 387 11.97 22.91 0.52
C ARG A 387 12.58 21.98 1.58
N LYS A 388 12.15 22.07 2.85
CA LYS A 388 12.71 21.25 3.92
C LYS A 388 12.19 19.82 3.80
N GLU A 389 10.89 19.68 3.61
CA GLU A 389 10.27 18.36 3.46
C GLU A 389 10.65 17.70 2.13
N MET A 390 10.71 18.46 1.03
CA MET A 390 11.24 17.95 -0.24
C MET A 390 12.67 17.39 -0.09
N LYS A 391 13.54 18.09 0.64
CA LYS A 391 14.91 17.62 0.91
C LYS A 391 14.95 16.39 1.80
N ARG A 392 14.00 16.25 2.73
CA ARG A 392 13.86 15.06 3.59
C ARG A 392 13.43 13.85 2.77
N ILE A 393 12.41 13.99 1.93
CA ILE A 393 11.93 12.94 1.02
C ILE A 393 13.07 12.54 0.07
N TRP A 394 13.75 13.52 -0.54
CA TRP A 394 14.87 13.27 -1.45
C TRP A 394 15.95 12.36 -0.87
N ARG A 395 16.21 12.49 0.44
CA ARG A 395 17.23 11.73 1.18
C ARG A 395 16.72 10.40 1.76
N SER A 396 15.42 10.14 1.71
CA SER A 396 14.80 9.00 2.40
C SER A 396 14.82 7.71 1.58
N SER A 397 14.14 7.68 0.43
CA SER A 397 14.13 6.53 -0.48
C SER A 397 14.02 6.99 -1.93
N LEU A 398 14.69 6.28 -2.84
CA LEU A 398 14.65 6.60 -4.27
C LEU A 398 13.22 6.56 -4.84
N GLY A 399 12.37 5.65 -4.35
CA GLY A 399 11.01 5.56 -4.85
C GLY A 399 10.09 6.67 -4.35
N ASP A 400 10.27 7.14 -3.11
CA ASP A 400 9.49 8.27 -2.59
C ASP A 400 9.90 9.57 -3.28
N SER A 401 11.21 9.74 -3.54
CA SER A 401 11.74 10.82 -4.36
C SER A 401 11.18 10.80 -5.79
N ALA A 402 11.14 9.61 -6.42
CA ALA A 402 10.58 9.45 -7.76
C ALA A 402 9.09 9.84 -7.78
N ILE A 403 8.28 9.36 -6.81
CA ILE A 403 6.87 9.73 -6.68
C ILE A 403 6.70 11.25 -6.55
N MET A 404 7.50 11.89 -5.68
CA MET A 404 7.45 13.34 -5.48
C MET A 404 7.78 14.12 -6.76
N VAL A 405 8.87 13.76 -7.46
CA VAL A 405 9.29 14.43 -8.70
C VAL A 405 8.27 14.21 -9.81
N THR A 406 7.82 12.98 -10.02
CA THR A 406 6.83 12.67 -11.05
C THR A 406 5.52 13.41 -10.78
N THR A 407 5.08 13.49 -9.52
CA THR A 407 3.88 14.25 -9.16
C THR A 407 4.07 15.75 -9.41
N LEU A 408 5.23 16.32 -9.04
CA LEU A 408 5.56 17.73 -9.29
C LEU A 408 5.50 18.05 -10.78
N LEU A 409 6.16 17.24 -11.62
CA LEU A 409 6.15 17.42 -13.07
C LEU A 409 4.74 17.20 -13.63
N ALA A 410 4.04 16.15 -13.22
CA ALA A 410 2.66 15.91 -13.64
C ALA A 410 1.74 17.08 -13.29
N THR A 411 1.92 17.73 -12.15
CA THR A 411 1.13 18.91 -11.74
C THR A 411 1.40 20.12 -12.62
N MET A 412 2.59 20.23 -13.21
CA MET A 412 2.93 21.30 -14.15
C MET A 412 2.41 21.02 -15.56
N PHE A 413 2.41 19.76 -16.00
CA PHE A 413 2.10 19.40 -17.39
C PHE A 413 0.70 18.84 -17.63
N LEU A 414 0.02 18.36 -16.59
CA LEU A 414 -1.32 17.79 -16.65
C LEU A 414 -2.27 18.62 -15.77
N PRO A 415 -3.59 18.53 -15.99
CA PRO A 415 -4.56 19.07 -15.05
C PRO A 415 -4.34 18.49 -13.63
N LEU A 416 -4.58 19.33 -12.62
CA LEU A 416 -4.24 19.09 -11.21
C LEU A 416 -4.74 17.74 -10.70
N GLU A 417 -5.96 17.35 -11.08
CA GLU A 417 -6.60 16.09 -10.70
C GLU A 417 -5.88 14.85 -11.25
N PHE A 418 -5.42 14.89 -12.50
CA PHE A 418 -4.68 13.78 -13.12
C PHE A 418 -3.28 13.67 -12.54
N ALA A 419 -2.67 14.78 -12.12
CA ALA A 419 -1.38 14.77 -11.46
C ALA A 419 -1.41 14.02 -10.13
N VAL A 420 -2.44 14.25 -9.31
CA VAL A 420 -2.64 13.52 -8.05
C VAL A 420 -2.93 12.05 -8.33
N LEU A 421 -3.83 11.75 -9.28
CA LEU A 421 -4.15 10.37 -9.65
C LEU A 421 -2.90 9.61 -10.11
N ALA A 422 -2.07 10.23 -10.95
CA ALA A 422 -0.80 9.63 -11.40
C ALA A 422 0.14 9.34 -10.21
N GLY A 423 0.30 10.29 -9.29
CA GLY A 423 1.11 10.10 -8.09
C GLY A 423 0.59 8.96 -7.19
N VAL A 424 -0.73 8.87 -7.01
CA VAL A 424 -1.39 7.79 -6.25
C VAL A 424 -1.20 6.45 -6.94
N MET A 425 -1.40 6.37 -8.26
CA MET A 425 -1.23 5.14 -9.02
C MET A 425 0.21 4.63 -8.95
N ILE A 426 1.21 5.51 -9.06
CA ILE A 426 2.62 5.13 -8.90
C ILE A 426 2.90 4.64 -7.48
N SER A 427 2.36 5.33 -6.47
CA SER A 427 2.48 4.91 -5.06
C SER A 427 1.86 3.53 -4.84
N PHE A 428 0.69 3.28 -5.43
CA PHE A 428 -0.04 2.03 -5.34
C PHE A 428 0.68 0.88 -6.06
N VAL A 429 1.15 1.11 -7.30
CA VAL A 429 1.95 0.13 -8.04
C VAL A 429 3.22 -0.22 -7.27
N ARG A 430 3.93 0.77 -6.74
CA ARG A 430 5.12 0.53 -5.90
C ARG A 430 4.79 -0.27 -4.64
N PHE A 431 3.67 0.03 -3.99
CA PHE A 431 3.19 -0.73 -2.84
C PHE A 431 2.92 -2.18 -3.22
N ILE A 432 2.15 -2.42 -4.29
CA ILE A 432 1.87 -3.78 -4.80
C ILE A 432 3.16 -4.53 -5.12
N VAL A 433 4.07 -3.94 -5.89
CA VAL A 433 5.33 -4.60 -6.27
C VAL A 433 6.13 -4.97 -5.02
N LYS A 434 6.16 -4.10 -4.02
CA LYS A 434 6.86 -4.35 -2.75
C LYS A 434 6.19 -5.48 -1.95
N THR A 435 4.86 -5.53 -1.88
CA THR A 435 4.14 -6.59 -1.15
C THR A 435 4.09 -7.92 -1.91
N SER A 436 4.22 -7.89 -3.23
CA SER A 436 4.29 -9.07 -4.12
C SER A 436 5.61 -9.84 -4.03
N MET A 437 6.65 -9.26 -3.44
CA MET A 437 7.95 -9.92 -3.22
C MET A 437 8.26 -10.01 -1.72
N PRO A 438 7.47 -10.77 -0.94
CA PRO A 438 7.73 -10.97 0.48
C PRO A 438 9.04 -11.73 0.68
N ALA A 439 9.73 -11.46 1.79
CA ALA A 439 10.99 -12.12 2.07
C ALA A 439 10.76 -13.59 2.44
N VAL A 440 11.39 -14.48 1.68
CA VAL A 440 11.45 -15.92 1.96
C VAL A 440 12.91 -16.28 2.14
N TYR A 441 13.28 -16.72 3.35
CA TYR A 441 14.67 -17.00 3.68
C TYR A 441 14.80 -18.23 4.57
N SER A 442 15.90 -18.96 4.36
CA SER A 442 16.29 -20.07 5.23
C SER A 442 16.73 -19.53 6.59
N VAL A 443 16.45 -20.28 7.65
CA VAL A 443 16.86 -19.97 9.01
C VAL A 443 17.59 -21.16 9.64
N VAL A 444 18.55 -20.85 10.50
CA VAL A 444 19.32 -21.82 11.27
C VAL A 444 19.33 -21.43 12.75
N PRO A 445 19.53 -22.38 13.68
CA PRO A 445 19.72 -22.05 15.10
C PRO A 445 20.88 -21.07 15.31
N SER A 446 20.71 -20.17 16.27
CA SER A 446 21.77 -19.34 16.82
C SER A 446 22.80 -20.20 17.57
N GLU A 447 23.97 -19.63 17.87
CA GLU A 447 25.05 -20.33 18.59
C GLU A 447 24.62 -20.87 19.96
N ASP A 448 23.66 -20.20 20.62
CA ASP A 448 23.08 -20.63 21.91
C ASP A 448 21.88 -21.60 21.75
N TYR A 449 21.52 -21.96 20.51
CA TYR A 449 20.39 -22.79 20.12
C TYR A 449 19.00 -22.30 20.61
N ARG A 450 18.88 -21.06 21.08
CA ARG A 450 17.61 -20.52 21.62
C ARG A 450 16.74 -19.86 20.56
N HIS A 451 17.34 -19.39 19.47
CA HIS A 451 16.67 -18.61 18.45
C HIS A 451 17.00 -19.14 17.06
N LEU A 452 16.11 -18.91 16.11
CA LEU A 452 16.36 -19.16 14.69
C LEU A 452 16.70 -17.83 14.01
N VAL A 453 17.88 -17.75 13.43
CA VAL A 453 18.41 -16.55 12.73
C VAL A 453 18.46 -16.79 11.22
N PRO A 454 18.41 -15.74 10.38
CA PRO A 454 18.57 -15.88 8.94
C PRO A 454 19.89 -16.57 8.59
N ASN A 455 19.85 -17.56 7.70
CA ASN A 455 21.04 -18.25 7.24
C ASN A 455 21.83 -17.36 6.27
N VAL A 456 23.01 -16.89 6.69
CA VAL A 456 23.92 -16.06 5.88
C VAL A 456 25.15 -16.89 5.46
N GLY A 457 24.91 -18.02 4.80
CA GLY A 457 25.96 -18.93 4.31
C GLY A 457 26.53 -19.87 5.37
N GLN A 458 25.79 -20.11 6.46
CA GLN A 458 26.10 -21.11 7.47
C GLN A 458 25.66 -22.51 7.01
N THR A 459 26.27 -23.53 7.61
CA THR A 459 25.96 -24.93 7.34
C THR A 459 24.52 -25.26 7.73
N ALA A 460 23.81 -25.95 6.83
CA ALA A 460 22.40 -26.33 6.98
C ALA A 460 22.24 -27.83 7.18
N CYS A 461 21.08 -28.24 7.72
CA CYS A 461 20.80 -29.65 7.98
C CYS A 461 20.50 -30.35 6.65
N PRO A 462 21.20 -31.43 6.28
CA PRO A 462 21.00 -32.07 4.98
C PRO A 462 19.63 -32.75 4.85
N GLN A 463 18.88 -32.95 5.95
CA GLN A 463 17.56 -33.58 5.92
C GLN A 463 16.41 -32.58 6.00
N LEU A 464 16.65 -31.38 6.55
CA LEU A 464 15.60 -30.46 6.96
C LEU A 464 15.92 -29.03 6.55
N ALA A 465 15.15 -28.51 5.60
CA ALA A 465 15.06 -27.10 5.30
C ALA A 465 14.16 -26.41 6.33
N VAL A 466 14.63 -25.34 6.98
CA VAL A 466 13.76 -24.48 7.80
C VAL A 466 13.67 -23.12 7.15
N MET A 467 12.46 -22.74 6.69
CA MET A 467 12.25 -21.48 5.99
C MET A 467 11.23 -20.61 6.69
N THR A 468 11.48 -19.30 6.72
CA THR A 468 10.55 -18.29 7.24
C THR A 468 10.00 -17.46 6.10
N ILE A 469 8.68 -17.29 6.08
CA ILE A 469 8.00 -16.39 5.15
C ILE A 469 7.59 -15.13 5.92
N SER A 470 8.04 -13.97 5.45
CA SER A 470 7.75 -12.66 6.05
C SER A 470 6.98 -11.77 5.07
N GLY A 471 5.66 -11.73 5.24
CA GLY A 471 4.75 -10.91 4.44
C GLY A 471 3.40 -11.61 4.20
N PRO A 472 2.46 -10.95 3.52
CA PRO A 472 1.13 -11.51 3.26
C PRO A 472 1.16 -12.64 2.23
N LEU A 473 0.32 -13.66 2.42
CA LEU A 473 0.09 -14.74 1.47
C LEU A 473 -1.12 -14.43 0.58
N TYR A 474 -0.93 -13.68 -0.49
CA TYR A 474 -2.02 -13.34 -1.41
C TYR A 474 -1.65 -13.60 -2.87
N PHE A 475 -2.64 -13.58 -3.77
CA PHE A 475 -2.49 -13.89 -5.20
C PHE A 475 -1.31 -13.18 -5.89
N GLY A 476 -0.94 -11.97 -5.43
CA GLY A 476 0.17 -11.21 -5.99
C GLY A 476 1.56 -11.65 -5.50
N ALA A 477 1.64 -12.44 -4.44
CA ALA A 477 2.90 -12.89 -3.81
C ALA A 477 3.18 -14.39 -3.99
N THR A 478 2.16 -15.20 -4.27
CA THR A 478 2.27 -16.66 -4.29
C THR A 478 3.36 -17.17 -5.24
N ASN A 479 3.40 -16.65 -6.47
CA ASN A 479 4.38 -17.09 -7.47
C ASN A 479 5.83 -16.85 -7.02
N HIS A 480 6.10 -15.71 -6.38
CA HIS A 480 7.44 -15.39 -5.88
C HIS A 480 7.85 -16.34 -4.75
N ILE A 481 6.96 -16.57 -3.79
CA ILE A 481 7.21 -17.47 -2.66
C ILE A 481 7.45 -18.90 -3.17
N GLU A 482 6.54 -19.40 -3.99
CA GLU A 482 6.60 -20.76 -4.53
C GLU A 482 7.86 -20.98 -5.35
N THR A 483 8.21 -20.04 -6.23
CA THR A 483 9.45 -20.13 -7.02
C THR A 483 10.69 -20.11 -6.13
N THR A 484 10.69 -19.30 -5.06
CA THR A 484 11.82 -19.22 -4.12
C THR A 484 11.99 -20.52 -3.33
N VAL A 485 10.90 -21.11 -2.83
CA VAL A 485 10.93 -22.39 -2.11
C VAL A 485 11.33 -23.54 -3.03
N ARG A 486 10.81 -23.58 -4.26
CA ARG A 486 11.19 -24.58 -5.27
C ARG A 486 12.65 -24.45 -5.69
N HIS A 487 13.15 -23.23 -5.86
CA HIS A 487 14.56 -22.99 -6.15
C HIS A 487 15.47 -23.44 -5.01
N ALA A 488 15.07 -23.21 -3.75
CA ALA A 488 15.80 -23.70 -2.59
C ALA A 488 15.91 -25.24 -2.61
N PHE A 489 14.79 -25.94 -2.84
CA PHE A 489 14.76 -27.39 -2.98
C PHE A 489 15.61 -27.89 -4.16
N ALA A 490 15.59 -27.21 -5.31
CA ALA A 490 16.41 -27.57 -6.46
C ALA A 490 17.92 -27.40 -6.22
N THR A 491 18.30 -26.48 -5.33
CA THR A 491 19.70 -26.23 -4.96
C THR A 491 20.21 -27.29 -3.97
N HIS A 492 19.35 -27.75 -3.05
CA HIS A 492 19.66 -28.76 -2.02
C HIS A 492 18.61 -29.89 -2.05
N PRO A 493 18.62 -30.77 -3.07
CA PRO A 493 17.62 -31.84 -3.23
C PRO A 493 17.66 -32.91 -2.12
N GLU A 494 18.71 -32.93 -1.31
CA GLU A 494 18.85 -33.73 -0.10
C GLU A 494 17.90 -33.31 1.02
N GLU A 495 17.48 -32.03 1.07
CA GLU A 495 16.58 -31.47 2.08
C GLU A 495 15.13 -31.92 1.82
N LYS A 496 14.84 -33.20 2.06
CA LYS A 496 13.53 -33.81 1.81
C LYS A 496 12.43 -33.30 2.73
N LEU A 497 12.75 -32.73 3.88
CA LEU A 497 11.76 -32.21 4.82
C LEU A 497 11.83 -30.69 4.83
N LEU A 498 10.67 -30.04 4.80
CA LEU A 498 10.56 -28.59 4.89
C LEU A 498 9.73 -28.17 6.09
N LEU A 499 10.30 -27.37 6.98
CA LEU A 499 9.58 -26.67 8.04
C LEU A 499 9.31 -25.21 7.63
N LEU A 500 8.05 -24.91 7.30
CA LEU A 500 7.58 -23.56 6.99
C LEU A 500 7.12 -22.82 8.25
N ARG A 501 7.81 -21.71 8.55
CA ARG A 501 7.47 -20.84 9.69
C ARG A 501 6.58 -19.70 9.23
N LEU A 502 5.32 -19.70 9.67
CA LEU A 502 4.29 -18.74 9.23
C LEU A 502 3.92 -17.68 10.28
N HIS A 503 4.71 -17.54 11.34
CA HIS A 503 4.46 -16.60 12.46
C HIS A 503 4.52 -15.11 12.11
N LEU A 504 5.07 -14.75 10.95
CA LEU A 504 5.12 -13.39 10.43
C LEU A 504 4.04 -13.12 9.38
N ILE A 505 3.09 -14.04 9.20
CA ILE A 505 1.97 -13.89 8.27
C ILE A 505 0.73 -13.44 9.06
N ASP A 506 0.12 -12.37 8.57
CA ASP A 506 -1.07 -11.73 9.10
C ASP A 506 -2.29 -11.91 8.19
N HIS A 507 -2.08 -12.06 6.89
CA HIS A 507 -3.14 -12.26 5.90
C HIS A 507 -2.86 -13.43 4.95
N CYS A 508 -3.90 -14.20 4.64
CA CYS A 508 -3.87 -15.24 3.62
C CYS A 508 -5.19 -15.27 2.83
N ASP A 509 -5.11 -15.32 1.51
CA ASP A 509 -6.24 -15.55 0.62
C ASP A 509 -6.27 -17.01 0.11
N VAL A 510 -7.28 -17.34 -0.71
CA VAL A 510 -7.43 -18.69 -1.28
C VAL A 510 -6.24 -19.06 -2.17
N SER A 511 -5.68 -18.11 -2.93
CA SER A 511 -4.49 -18.35 -3.74
C SER A 511 -3.29 -18.72 -2.86
N GLY A 512 -3.14 -18.07 -1.70
CA GLY A 512 -2.14 -18.43 -0.69
C GLY A 512 -2.29 -19.87 -0.19
N ILE A 513 -3.51 -20.35 0.02
CA ILE A 513 -3.77 -21.76 0.37
C ILE A 513 -3.36 -22.71 -0.76
N HIS A 514 -3.78 -22.44 -2.00
CA HIS A 514 -3.41 -23.28 -3.15
C HIS A 514 -1.89 -23.33 -3.38
N MET A 515 -1.19 -22.22 -3.10
CA MET A 515 0.27 -22.19 -3.13
C MET A 515 0.88 -23.11 -2.07
N LEU A 516 0.35 -23.13 -0.84
CA LEU A 516 0.81 -24.07 0.20
C LEU A 516 0.56 -25.52 -0.21
N GLU A 517 -0.61 -25.83 -0.78
CA GLU A 517 -0.92 -27.15 -1.34
C GLU A 517 0.07 -27.56 -2.43
N SER A 518 0.37 -26.64 -3.35
CA SER A 518 1.34 -26.86 -4.43
C SER A 518 2.75 -27.15 -3.91
N ILE A 519 3.20 -26.45 -2.85
CA ILE A 519 4.48 -26.71 -2.19
C ILE A 519 4.47 -28.10 -1.54
N VAL A 520 3.42 -28.44 -0.79
CA VAL A 520 3.29 -29.76 -0.13
C VAL A 520 3.28 -30.89 -1.16
N GLN A 521 2.49 -30.76 -2.23
CA GLN A 521 2.43 -31.74 -3.32
C GLN A 521 3.80 -31.90 -3.99
N HIS A 522 4.54 -30.81 -4.18
CA HIS A 522 5.88 -30.88 -4.76
C HIS A 522 6.86 -31.67 -3.89
N TYR A 523 6.90 -31.41 -2.58
CA TYR A 523 7.76 -32.15 -1.65
C TYR A 523 7.35 -33.62 -1.57
N ARG A 524 6.06 -33.92 -1.40
CA ARG A 524 5.53 -35.29 -1.35
C ARG A 524 5.80 -36.08 -2.63
N LYS A 525 5.69 -35.46 -3.80
CA LYS A 525 6.04 -36.08 -5.09
C LYS A 525 7.52 -36.46 -5.19
N ASN A 526 8.41 -35.75 -4.47
CA ASN A 526 9.85 -36.01 -4.44
C ASN A 526 10.30 -36.81 -3.21
N HIS A 527 9.39 -37.59 -2.61
CA HIS A 527 9.61 -38.43 -1.42
C HIS A 527 10.00 -37.63 -0.16
N GLY A 528 9.52 -36.39 -0.07
CA GLY A 528 9.67 -35.50 1.07
C GLY A 528 8.35 -35.19 1.77
N ASP A 529 8.37 -34.28 2.73
CA ASP A 529 7.14 -33.79 3.39
C ASP A 529 7.30 -32.36 3.93
N VAL A 530 6.18 -31.71 4.25
CA VAL A 530 6.15 -30.30 4.68
C VAL A 530 5.41 -30.14 6.00
N PHE A 531 6.03 -29.43 6.93
CA PHE A 531 5.52 -29.11 8.25
C PHE A 531 5.34 -27.60 8.39
N ILE A 532 4.33 -27.19 9.15
CA ILE A 532 3.99 -25.78 9.37
C ILE A 532 4.14 -25.46 10.86
N ALA A 533 4.85 -24.37 11.17
CA ALA A 533 4.99 -23.89 12.54
C ALA A 533 4.61 -22.41 12.72
N GLY A 534 3.98 -22.13 13.86
CA GLY A 534 3.74 -20.78 14.35
C GLY A 534 2.67 -19.98 13.58
N ALA A 535 1.73 -20.64 12.90
CA ALA A 535 0.61 -19.96 12.26
C ALA A 535 -0.28 -19.26 13.33
N ARG A 536 -0.54 -17.96 13.13
CA ARG A 536 -1.39 -17.16 14.04
C ARG A 536 -2.86 -17.57 13.94
N ALA A 537 -3.67 -17.24 14.94
CA ALA A 537 -5.10 -17.58 15.01
C ALA A 537 -5.88 -17.21 13.73
N ASN A 538 -5.71 -15.99 13.22
CA ASN A 538 -6.38 -15.52 12.00
C ASN A 538 -5.99 -16.32 10.75
N LEU A 539 -4.76 -16.82 10.68
CA LEU A 539 -4.29 -17.66 9.57
C LEU A 539 -4.83 -19.10 9.75
N MET A 540 -4.78 -19.63 10.96
CA MET A 540 -5.30 -20.95 11.29
C MET A 540 -6.79 -21.08 11.02
N GLU A 541 -7.58 -20.03 11.26
CA GLU A 541 -9.00 -20.02 10.92
C GLU A 541 -9.21 -20.23 9.41
N ARG A 542 -8.46 -19.52 8.57
CA ARG A 542 -8.55 -19.68 7.10
C ARG A 542 -8.09 -21.05 6.63
N ILE A 543 -6.99 -21.55 7.20
CA ILE A 543 -6.45 -22.90 6.92
C ILE A 543 -7.47 -24.00 7.28
N ARG A 544 -8.25 -23.82 8.35
CA ARG A 544 -9.32 -24.75 8.72
C ARG A 544 -10.52 -24.63 7.79
N LEU A 545 -10.97 -23.40 7.51
CA LEU A 545 -12.12 -23.15 6.63
C LEU A 545 -11.88 -23.62 5.19
N SER A 546 -10.64 -23.57 4.70
CA SER A 546 -10.30 -24.07 3.36
C SER A 546 -10.22 -25.60 3.27
N GLY A 547 -10.23 -26.32 4.39
CA GLY A 547 -9.99 -27.76 4.44
C GLY A 547 -8.51 -28.16 4.38
N PHE A 548 -7.60 -27.20 4.21
CA PHE A 548 -6.15 -27.46 4.13
C PHE A 548 -5.61 -28.13 5.39
N TYR A 549 -6.14 -27.77 6.56
CA TYR A 549 -5.77 -28.38 7.84
C TYR A 549 -5.96 -29.91 7.84
N GLN A 550 -7.13 -30.37 7.39
CA GLN A 550 -7.47 -31.79 7.36
C GLN A 550 -6.71 -32.54 6.25
N TRP A 551 -6.47 -31.87 5.12
CA TRP A 551 -5.73 -32.45 4.01
C TRP A 551 -4.23 -32.63 4.31
N LEU A 552 -3.61 -31.68 5.01
CA LEU A 552 -2.19 -31.79 5.37
C LEU A 552 -1.97 -32.84 6.46
N GLY A 553 -2.83 -32.86 7.48
CA GLY A 553 -2.72 -33.71 8.68
C GLY A 553 -2.48 -32.89 9.94
N GLU A 554 -3.06 -33.28 11.08
CA GLU A 554 -2.90 -32.57 12.36
C GLU A 554 -1.45 -32.58 12.85
N ASP A 555 -0.75 -33.71 12.67
CA ASP A 555 0.65 -33.92 13.08
C ASP A 555 1.66 -33.03 12.31
N HIS A 556 1.21 -32.37 11.25
CA HIS A 556 2.02 -31.47 10.43
C HIS A 556 1.95 -30.02 10.88
N PHE A 557 1.07 -29.68 11.82
CA PHE A 557 0.97 -28.35 12.42
C PHE A 557 1.61 -28.31 13.80
N LEU A 558 2.81 -27.77 13.88
CA LEU A 558 3.64 -27.82 15.07
C LEU A 558 3.61 -26.50 15.85
N ALA A 559 3.68 -26.62 17.18
CA ALA A 559 3.94 -25.48 18.05
C ALA A 559 5.33 -24.91 17.76
N ARG A 560 5.47 -23.58 17.80
CA ARG A 560 6.69 -22.88 17.37
C ARG A 560 7.94 -23.38 18.08
N ASP A 561 7.87 -23.58 19.40
CA ASP A 561 9.04 -23.88 20.23
C ASP A 561 9.37 -25.37 20.26
N GLU A 562 8.41 -26.22 19.92
CA GLU A 562 8.56 -27.69 19.93
C GLU A 562 8.79 -28.27 18.52
N ALA A 563 8.65 -27.46 17.47
CA ALA A 563 8.70 -27.93 16.08
C ALA A 563 9.99 -28.69 15.74
N ILE A 564 11.16 -28.15 16.12
CA ILE A 564 12.45 -28.79 15.84
C ILE A 564 12.59 -30.09 16.63
N GLY A 565 12.26 -30.08 17.92
CA GLY A 565 12.29 -31.27 18.76
C GLY A 565 11.38 -32.38 18.23
N HIS A 566 10.13 -32.05 17.89
CA HIS A 566 9.18 -33.01 17.32
C HIS A 566 9.70 -33.63 16.02
N LEU A 567 10.22 -32.80 15.10
CA LEU A 567 10.81 -33.29 13.86
C LEU A 567 12.02 -34.19 14.13
N PHE A 568 12.89 -33.81 15.07
CA PHE A 568 14.09 -34.57 15.39
C PHE A 568 13.79 -35.96 15.96
N TYR A 569 12.82 -36.08 16.89
CA TYR A 569 12.53 -37.35 17.55
C TYR A 569 11.58 -38.26 16.76
N HIS A 570 10.72 -37.71 15.91
CA HIS A 570 9.65 -38.48 15.27
C HIS A 570 9.76 -38.57 13.74
N VAL A 571 10.47 -37.66 13.08
CA VAL A 571 10.44 -37.53 11.62
C VAL A 571 11.82 -37.69 10.98
N LEU A 572 12.87 -37.08 11.53
CA LEU A 572 14.23 -37.19 11.01
C LEU A 572 14.77 -38.62 11.12
N ASP A 573 15.46 -39.09 10.08
CA ASP A 573 16.11 -40.40 10.11
C ASP A 573 17.37 -40.36 11.01
N PRO A 574 17.38 -41.10 12.15
CA PRO A 574 18.53 -41.13 13.05
C PRO A 574 19.80 -41.66 12.36
N ALA A 575 19.68 -42.55 11.37
CA ALA A 575 20.83 -43.10 10.65
C ALA A 575 21.52 -42.01 9.82
N ILE A 576 20.78 -41.13 9.15
CA ILE A 576 21.37 -39.99 8.44
C ILE A 576 21.98 -39.02 9.45
N CYS A 577 21.28 -38.70 10.54
CA CYS A 577 21.76 -37.79 11.57
C CYS A 577 23.10 -38.24 12.22
N VAL A 578 23.27 -39.54 12.44
CA VAL A 578 24.45 -40.15 13.10
C VAL A 578 25.58 -40.40 12.11
N TYR A 579 25.28 -41.00 10.95
CA TYR A 579 26.31 -41.54 10.06
C TYR A 579 26.63 -40.65 8.85
N GLN A 580 25.70 -39.81 8.39
CA GLN A 580 25.87 -39.05 7.13
C GLN A 580 25.94 -37.54 7.32
N CYS A 581 25.26 -36.99 8.33
CA CYS A 581 25.18 -35.56 8.57
C CYS A 581 26.48 -35.06 9.24
N PRO A 582 27.32 -34.25 8.57
CA PRO A 582 28.57 -33.78 9.14
C PRO A 582 28.37 -32.65 10.18
N TYR A 583 27.19 -32.04 10.24
CA TYR A 583 26.96 -30.80 10.99
C TYR A 583 26.11 -30.99 12.24
N ARG A 584 26.49 -30.37 13.36
CA ARG A 584 25.70 -30.36 14.61
C ARG A 584 24.95 -29.03 14.75
N ILE A 585 23.83 -28.91 14.04
CA ILE A 585 23.13 -27.63 13.86
C ILE A 585 22.09 -27.35 14.94
N PHE A 586 21.34 -28.36 15.37
CA PHE A 586 20.27 -28.22 16.36
C PHE A 586 20.76 -28.60 17.78
N ALA A 587 20.06 -28.15 18.83
CA ALA A 587 20.39 -28.52 20.21
C ALA A 587 20.28 -30.04 20.41
N GLU A 588 19.26 -30.64 19.82
CA GLU A 588 18.92 -32.06 19.93
C GLU A 588 20.01 -32.96 19.33
N CYS A 589 20.69 -32.49 18.28
CA CYS A 589 21.75 -33.26 17.63
C CYS A 589 23.14 -33.14 18.31
N GLN A 590 23.29 -32.28 19.32
CA GLN A 590 24.56 -32.13 20.06
C GLN A 590 24.92 -33.40 20.84
N ALA A 591 23.91 -34.14 21.32
CA ALA A 591 24.12 -35.37 22.08
C ALA A 591 24.38 -36.61 21.21
N LEU A 592 24.26 -36.51 19.88
CA LEU A 592 24.46 -37.67 19.01
C LEU A 592 25.94 -38.07 18.92
N PRO A 593 26.26 -39.37 18.89
CA PRO A 593 27.62 -39.84 18.59
C PRO A 593 27.90 -39.61 17.10
N LYS A 594 28.63 -38.54 16.75
CA LYS A 594 29.11 -38.32 15.37
C LYS A 594 30.57 -38.73 15.31
N TYR A 595 30.89 -39.63 14.39
CA TYR A 595 32.25 -40.13 14.20
C TYR A 595 32.92 -39.32 13.07
N GLU A 596 34.16 -38.85 13.28
CA GLU A 596 34.96 -38.21 12.22
C GLU A 596 35.44 -39.30 11.25
N TYR A 597 34.90 -39.31 10.03
CA TYR A 597 35.29 -40.26 8.99
C TYR A 597 36.39 -39.68 8.10
N ALA A 598 37.38 -40.48 7.71
CA ALA A 598 38.46 -40.07 6.81
C ALA A 598 37.99 -39.85 5.35
N SER A 599 36.81 -40.35 4.98
CA SER A 599 36.14 -40.11 3.70
C SER A 599 34.61 -40.16 3.88
N PRO A 600 33.82 -39.36 3.14
CA PRO A 600 32.37 -39.37 3.23
C PRO A 600 31.80 -40.73 2.80
N LEU A 601 30.83 -41.26 3.58
CA LEU A 601 30.02 -42.40 3.18
C LEU A 601 29.22 -42.04 1.92
N PRO A 602 28.98 -42.99 0.98
CA PRO A 602 28.06 -42.76 -0.13
C PRO A 602 26.70 -42.30 0.40
N SER A 603 26.16 -41.23 -0.19
CA SER A 603 24.82 -40.74 0.10
C SER A 603 23.79 -41.87 -0.07
N MET A 604 22.84 -41.99 0.88
CA MET A 604 21.76 -43.01 0.84
C MET A 604 20.83 -42.92 -0.38
N MET A 605 21.07 -41.97 -1.28
CA MET A 605 20.13 -41.58 -2.31
C MET A 605 20.19 -42.42 -3.60
N PHE A 606 21.07 -43.42 -3.68
CA PHE A 606 21.08 -44.37 -4.80
C PHE A 606 21.44 -45.77 -4.29
N LEU A 607 20.46 -46.53 -3.80
CA LEU A 607 20.53 -47.97 -4.03
C LEU A 607 20.10 -48.15 -5.49
N GLU A 608 21.03 -48.45 -6.40
CA GLU A 608 20.70 -48.75 -7.81
C GLU A 608 19.87 -50.04 -7.93
N HIS A 609 19.83 -50.85 -6.87
CA HIS A 609 19.31 -52.20 -6.85
C HIS A 609 18.18 -52.36 -5.82
N GLU A 610 17.14 -53.10 -6.21
CA GLU A 610 16.07 -53.54 -5.29
C GLU A 610 16.61 -54.69 -4.41
N VAL A 611 16.78 -54.42 -3.11
CA VAL A 611 17.30 -55.40 -2.15
C VAL A 611 16.18 -56.35 -1.72
N GLN A 612 16.32 -57.64 -2.06
CA GLN A 612 15.42 -58.68 -1.59
C GLN A 612 15.54 -58.86 -0.06
N SER A 613 14.42 -59.09 0.61
CA SER A 613 14.39 -59.30 2.06
C SER A 613 13.89 -60.70 2.39
N TRP A 614 14.44 -61.29 3.44
CA TRP A 614 13.99 -62.57 4.01
C TRP A 614 13.30 -62.32 5.34
N GLN A 615 12.20 -63.02 5.57
CA GLN A 615 11.54 -63.09 6.87
C GLN A 615 12.39 -63.91 7.86
N PRO A 616 12.31 -63.64 9.18
CA PRO A 616 13.04 -64.43 10.17
C PRO A 616 12.84 -65.94 10.05
N SER A 617 11.63 -66.40 9.72
CA SER A 617 11.31 -67.82 9.55
C SER A 617 12.02 -68.44 8.35
N GLU A 618 12.22 -67.68 7.27
CA GLU A 618 12.92 -68.15 6.07
C GLU A 618 14.40 -68.31 6.36
N LEU A 619 15.03 -67.30 6.99
CA LEU A 619 16.43 -67.39 7.39
C LEU A 619 16.65 -68.59 8.31
N LYS A 620 15.78 -68.80 9.31
CA LYS A 620 15.89 -69.94 10.22
C LYS A 620 15.77 -71.29 9.50
N TRP A 621 14.83 -71.42 8.57
CA TRP A 621 14.68 -72.64 7.78
C TRP A 621 15.94 -72.96 6.97
N PHE A 622 16.57 -71.95 6.36
CA PHE A 622 17.83 -72.13 5.64
C PHE A 622 19.01 -72.45 6.57
N MET A 623 19.05 -71.92 7.79
CA MET A 623 20.10 -72.26 8.76
C MET A 623 20.07 -73.74 9.19
N GLU A 624 18.90 -74.38 9.16
CA GLU A 624 18.72 -75.78 9.58
C GLU A 624 19.04 -76.80 8.46
N GLN A 625 19.36 -76.36 7.24
CA GLN A 625 19.71 -77.25 6.12
C GLN A 625 21.23 -77.50 6.06
N GLU A 626 21.67 -78.76 6.16
CA GLU A 626 23.07 -79.14 5.94
C GLU A 626 23.43 -79.20 4.44
N GLY A 627 24.57 -78.63 4.05
CA GLY A 627 25.14 -78.78 2.70
C GLY A 627 24.61 -77.81 1.63
N LEU A 628 24.08 -76.64 2.02
CA LEU A 628 23.62 -75.61 1.09
C LEU A 628 24.72 -75.16 0.11
N ILE A 629 24.37 -75.16 -1.18
CA ILE A 629 25.14 -74.54 -2.27
C ILE A 629 24.17 -73.56 -2.95
N PRO A 630 24.41 -72.23 -2.88
CA PRO A 630 25.59 -71.55 -2.30
C PRO A 630 25.61 -71.52 -0.76
N LYS A 631 26.80 -71.32 -0.17
CA LYS A 631 26.98 -71.28 1.30
C LYS A 631 26.32 -70.02 1.88
N LEU A 632 25.63 -70.15 3.00
CA LEU A 632 24.97 -69.04 3.70
C LEU A 632 25.94 -68.32 4.66
N HIS A 633 26.05 -66.99 4.56
CA HIS A 633 26.72 -66.13 5.54
C HIS A 633 25.73 -65.14 6.13
N ILE A 634 25.70 -65.07 7.45
CA ILE A 634 24.93 -64.07 8.17
C ILE A 634 25.90 -62.96 8.58
N VAL A 635 25.66 -61.73 8.16
CA VAL A 635 26.53 -60.58 8.44
C VAL A 635 25.78 -59.56 9.28
N ASP A 636 26.22 -59.38 10.51
CA ASP A 636 25.68 -58.38 11.42
C ASP A 636 26.38 -57.04 11.20
N VAL A 637 25.63 -56.03 10.77
CA VAL A 637 26.16 -54.69 10.47
C VAL A 637 26.00 -53.69 11.61
N ARG A 638 25.59 -54.16 12.79
CA ARG A 638 25.54 -53.33 14.01
C ARG A 638 26.94 -53.05 14.56
N GLU A 639 27.03 -52.19 15.56
CA GLU A 639 28.29 -51.93 16.27
C GLU A 639 28.56 -53.02 17.33
N PRO A 640 29.83 -53.25 17.74
CA PRO A 640 30.20 -54.32 18.68
C PRO A 640 29.34 -54.43 19.95
N PRO A 641 28.98 -53.33 20.64
CA PRO A 641 28.14 -53.42 21.84
C PRO A 641 26.73 -53.96 21.56
N GLU A 642 26.17 -53.70 20.38
CA GLU A 642 24.85 -54.22 19.99
C GLU A 642 24.92 -55.72 19.66
N PHE A 643 26.03 -56.18 19.09
CA PHE A 643 26.28 -57.57 18.77
C PHE A 643 26.49 -58.43 20.03
N GLU A 644 27.24 -57.90 21.00
CA GLU A 644 27.53 -58.54 22.29
C GLU A 644 26.26 -58.78 23.13
N GLN A 645 25.27 -57.87 23.04
CA GLN A 645 24.00 -57.97 23.75
C GLN A 645 23.11 -59.11 23.26
N GLY A 646 23.33 -59.60 22.04
CA GLY A 646 22.57 -60.67 21.43
C GLY A 646 22.65 -60.62 19.91
N HIS A 647 23.06 -61.72 19.28
CA HIS A 647 23.13 -61.88 17.82
C HIS A 647 22.64 -63.26 17.36
N ILE A 648 22.40 -63.42 16.07
CA ILE A 648 22.03 -64.71 15.47
C ILE A 648 23.25 -65.64 15.49
N SER A 649 23.05 -66.94 15.77
CA SER A 649 24.15 -67.92 15.75
C SER A 649 24.87 -67.92 14.40
N ASP A 650 26.20 -68.07 14.42
CA ASP A 650 27.07 -68.05 13.24
C ASP A 650 27.10 -66.71 12.45
N ALA A 651 26.56 -65.63 13.03
CA ALA A 651 26.66 -64.30 12.43
C ALA A 651 28.07 -63.71 12.58
N ASN A 652 28.63 -63.24 11.46
CA ASN A 652 29.89 -62.50 11.43
C ASN A 652 29.63 -61.01 11.62
N LEU A 653 30.26 -60.40 12.63
CA LEU A 653 30.18 -58.97 12.85
C LEU A 653 31.05 -58.21 11.83
N ILE A 654 30.41 -57.50 10.90
CA ILE A 654 31.06 -56.53 10.02
C ILE A 654 30.25 -55.23 10.16
N PRO A 655 30.61 -54.33 11.09
CA PRO A 655 29.87 -53.10 11.32
C PRO A 655 29.68 -52.35 10.02
N MET A 656 28.53 -51.68 9.86
CA MET A 656 28.14 -50.97 8.63
C MET A 656 29.29 -50.15 8.01
N ARG A 657 30.10 -49.49 8.84
CA ARG A 657 31.25 -48.67 8.45
C ARG A 657 32.37 -49.45 7.72
N LEU A 658 32.49 -50.75 7.96
CA LEU A 658 33.52 -51.61 7.39
C LEU A 658 33.03 -52.34 6.14
N ILE A 659 31.72 -52.40 5.87
CA ILE A 659 31.15 -53.06 4.69
C ILE A 659 31.78 -52.57 3.37
N PRO A 660 32.07 -51.27 3.15
CA PRO A 660 32.73 -50.85 1.91
C PRO A 660 34.18 -51.35 1.73
N TYR A 661 34.85 -51.75 2.82
CA TYR A 661 36.30 -51.96 2.86
C TYR A 661 36.72 -53.40 3.23
N GLN A 662 35.91 -54.08 4.05
CA GLN A 662 36.22 -55.37 4.66
C GLN A 662 35.36 -56.48 4.03
N LEU A 663 35.54 -56.68 2.72
CA LEU A 663 34.82 -57.68 1.91
C LEU A 663 35.64 -58.94 1.63
N GLN A 664 36.88 -58.98 2.11
CA GLN A 664 37.89 -59.99 1.74
C GLN A 664 37.51 -61.41 2.21
N HIS A 665 36.58 -61.52 3.16
CA HIS A 665 36.11 -62.78 3.72
C HIS A 665 34.75 -63.23 3.18
N LEU A 666 34.15 -62.46 2.26
CA LEU A 666 32.87 -62.77 1.64
C LEU A 666 33.09 -63.17 0.17
N SER A 667 32.57 -64.33 -0.23
CA SER A 667 32.58 -64.76 -1.63
C SER A 667 31.39 -64.16 -2.38
N LYS A 668 31.57 -63.85 -3.67
CA LYS A 668 30.49 -63.34 -4.53
C LYS A 668 29.46 -64.40 -4.91
N ASP A 669 29.86 -65.67 -4.85
CA ASP A 669 29.01 -66.81 -5.18
C ASP A 669 28.15 -67.27 -3.99
N ASP A 670 28.45 -66.80 -2.78
CA ASP A 670 27.75 -67.19 -1.56
C ASP A 670 26.48 -66.38 -1.31
N ALA A 671 25.51 -66.94 -0.57
CA ALA A 671 24.32 -66.23 -0.14
C ALA A 671 24.62 -65.42 1.14
N ILE A 672 24.42 -64.11 1.10
CA ILE A 672 24.74 -63.20 2.21
C ILE A 672 23.47 -62.58 2.75
N VAL A 673 23.15 -62.84 4.01
CA VAL A 673 22.01 -62.23 4.71
C VAL A 673 22.53 -61.21 5.71
N LEU A 674 22.20 -59.95 5.47
CA LEU A 674 22.60 -58.84 6.32
C LEU A 674 21.54 -58.57 7.38
N VAL A 675 21.99 -58.41 8.63
CA VAL A 675 21.13 -58.12 9.77
C VAL A 675 21.59 -56.86 10.49
N CYS A 676 20.63 -56.06 10.92
CA CYS A 676 20.87 -54.99 11.87
C CYS A 676 19.75 -54.96 12.92
N ARG A 677 19.62 -53.90 13.72
CA ARG A 677 18.57 -53.81 14.73
C ARG A 677 17.15 -53.89 14.14
N SER A 678 16.86 -53.12 13.08
CA SER A 678 15.50 -52.93 12.54
C SER A 678 15.36 -53.21 11.03
N GLY A 679 16.41 -53.73 10.38
CA GLY A 679 16.44 -53.98 8.94
C GLY A 679 16.86 -52.79 8.06
N ARG A 680 16.97 -51.56 8.59
CA ARG A 680 17.31 -50.37 7.79
C ARG A 680 18.79 -50.28 7.41
N ARG A 681 19.70 -50.43 8.37
CA ARG A 681 21.18 -50.39 8.13
C ARG A 681 21.63 -51.56 7.25
N SER A 682 21.09 -52.75 7.49
CA SER A 682 21.38 -53.96 6.71
C SER A 682 20.90 -53.86 5.27
N ARG A 683 19.76 -53.21 5.00
CA ARG A 683 19.32 -52.91 3.64
C ARG A 683 20.30 -52.00 2.88
N LEU A 684 20.85 -51.00 3.56
CA LEU A 684 21.88 -50.14 2.97
C LEU A 684 23.17 -50.91 2.69
N ALA A 685 23.62 -51.71 3.66
CA ALA A 685 24.77 -52.60 3.46
C ALA A 685 24.55 -53.54 2.27
N ALA A 686 23.32 -54.03 2.07
CA ALA A 686 22.99 -54.98 1.02
C ALA A 686 23.13 -54.37 -0.37
N GLY A 687 22.60 -53.16 -0.57
CA GLY A 687 22.78 -52.49 -1.85
C GLY A 687 24.24 -52.10 -2.11
N ILE A 688 25.01 -51.72 -1.08
CA ILE A 688 26.46 -51.49 -1.21
C ILE A 688 27.23 -52.76 -1.66
N LEU A 689 26.78 -53.95 -1.23
CA LEU A 689 27.32 -55.21 -1.73
C LEU A 689 26.88 -55.50 -3.16
N GLN A 690 25.61 -55.26 -3.50
CA GLN A 690 25.09 -55.44 -4.87
C GLN A 690 25.82 -54.55 -5.87
N ASP A 691 26.10 -53.29 -5.53
CA ASP A 691 26.87 -52.35 -6.35
C ASP A 691 28.33 -52.82 -6.58
N ARG A 692 28.85 -53.69 -5.71
CA ARG A 692 30.18 -54.32 -5.84
C ARG A 692 30.14 -55.68 -6.54
N GLY A 693 28.98 -56.07 -7.07
CA GLY A 693 28.77 -57.28 -7.86
C GLY A 693 28.54 -58.54 -7.05
N PHE A 694 28.01 -58.43 -5.83
CA PHE A 694 27.46 -59.58 -5.10
C PHE A 694 26.00 -59.78 -5.53
N THR A 695 25.66 -60.96 -6.05
CA THR A 695 24.34 -61.22 -6.67
C THR A 695 23.32 -61.84 -5.72
N HIS A 696 23.76 -62.58 -4.70
CA HIS A 696 22.90 -63.26 -3.73
C HIS A 696 22.93 -62.56 -2.36
N VAL A 697 22.45 -61.31 -2.30
CA VAL A 697 22.44 -60.51 -1.08
C VAL A 697 21.02 -60.24 -0.63
N PHE A 698 20.73 -60.53 0.64
CA PHE A 698 19.42 -60.40 1.23
C PHE A 698 19.48 -59.57 2.51
N ASN A 699 18.41 -58.85 2.80
CA ASN A 699 18.23 -58.13 4.06
C ASN A 699 17.29 -58.92 4.98
N LEU A 700 17.64 -59.09 6.27
CA LEU A 700 16.69 -59.63 7.23
C LEU A 700 15.57 -58.61 7.51
N GLU A 701 14.34 -58.96 7.17
CA GLU A 701 13.18 -58.09 7.34
C GLU A 701 12.90 -57.86 8.83
N GLY A 702 12.78 -56.59 9.22
CA GLY A 702 12.61 -56.19 10.63
C GLY A 702 13.85 -56.39 11.52
N GLY A 703 14.94 -56.97 11.00
CA GLY A 703 16.21 -57.15 11.70
C GLY A 703 16.10 -57.99 12.97
N MET A 704 17.00 -57.73 13.94
CA MET A 704 17.01 -58.44 15.23
C MET A 704 15.73 -58.28 16.04
N LEU A 705 15.04 -57.14 15.92
CA LEU A 705 13.75 -56.94 16.60
C LEU A 705 12.69 -57.94 16.12
N ALA A 706 12.65 -58.22 14.82
CA ALA A 706 11.74 -59.23 14.28
C ALA A 706 12.20 -60.66 14.58
N TRP A 707 13.51 -60.91 14.58
CA TRP A 707 14.09 -62.19 15.00
C TRP A 707 13.72 -62.54 16.45
N GLU A 708 13.84 -61.56 17.36
CA GLU A 708 13.48 -61.70 18.78
C GLU A 708 11.96 -61.84 18.95
N ALA A 709 11.16 -61.03 18.24
CA ALA A 709 9.71 -61.11 18.28
C ALA A 709 9.18 -62.47 17.77
N ALA A 710 9.88 -63.13 16.86
CA ALA A 710 9.58 -64.48 16.39
C ALA A 710 9.96 -65.59 17.40
N GLY A 711 10.58 -65.24 18.53
CA GLY A 711 10.96 -66.18 19.59
C GLY A 711 12.17 -67.06 19.24
N PHE A 712 13.02 -66.63 18.31
CA PHE A 712 14.19 -67.39 17.90
C PHE A 712 15.40 -67.16 18.82
N PRO A 713 16.26 -68.18 19.01
CA PRO A 713 17.38 -68.08 19.94
C PRO A 713 18.40 -67.02 19.48
N MET A 714 19.03 -66.37 20.46
CA MET A 714 20.13 -65.43 20.27
C MET A 714 21.33 -65.89 21.08
N VAL A 715 22.52 -65.74 20.52
CA VAL A 715 23.78 -65.97 21.23
C VAL A 715 24.16 -64.67 21.94
N LYS A 716 24.43 -64.77 23.25
CA LYS A 716 24.99 -63.68 24.05
C LYS A 716 26.42 -64.03 24.41
N VAL A 717 27.32 -63.08 24.22
CA VAL A 717 28.77 -63.30 24.42
C VAL A 717 29.12 -63.59 25.90
N TRP A 718 28.20 -63.32 26.84
CA TRP A 718 28.40 -63.52 28.28
C TRP A 718 27.93 -64.88 28.84
N GLU A 719 27.27 -65.74 28.06
CA GLU A 719 26.76 -67.05 28.54
C GLU A 719 27.57 -68.27 28.06
N SER A 720 28.61 -68.08 27.25
CA SER A 720 29.58 -69.12 26.89
C SER A 720 30.83 -69.00 27.77
N GLY A 721 30.96 -69.89 28.75
CA GLY A 721 32.17 -70.05 29.56
C GLY A 721 33.38 -70.53 28.77
#